data_AF-A0A183BPH3-F1
#
_entry.id   AF-A0A183BPH3-F1
#
_cell.length_a   1.000
_cell.length_b   1.000
_cell.length_c   1.000
_cell.angle_alpha   90.00
_cell.angle_beta   90.00
_cell.angle_gamma   90.00
#
_symmetry.space_group_name_H-M   'P 1'
#
loop_
_entity.id
_entity.type
_entity.pdbx_description
1 polymer ?
#
loop_
_entity_poly.entity_id
_entity_poly.type
_entity_poly.pdbx_seq_one_letter_code
_entity_poly.pdbx_strand_id
1 'polypeptide(L)'
;MPVFHTRVIESILEPVAQQVSRLVILHEEAEDGNAMPDLTKPIGSVSRAVDNLITVGYETCNSSDDLILKQDMPPALQRVEVSTRLLEDACHMLKSDPFSGPARKKLIDGARGILQGTSALLLCFDESEVRKIVAHCRKVLDYLAVAEVIESMDDLSQFVRDITPRLTTMAKEVDNRQKELTHQVHREILIRCLDSVKILSPILVCAMKIYIQINEESQRGLQEAAENRNYLARRMTDEVNEIIRVLQLTTYDEDEWDQDNVTVMRKALSAAQSLLSAACDWLADPNGRPGSVGEKAIRRICEYAEKIAARSLPEDQYAIRHNAVEITSLTDQICELRNRGTDNQVMARSCAQKLRDLVGTKESQGSLPMAVFGAQRAGVQHPAHTAGGRLEQALRWLDNPGVNDSGVGLNAVRSMVDEARRLADQLPAAERDRVHGLCGDIDRLANQLADLERRGLGNSPEAYNLRQQLRDKLRELGDIMKRVLTDKVVEDFADITTPLKAFVEAVYAPREMPERDENFEHKAANLRDSSSRMVNTALLVAKCGPCKNKKTVEGLVDTANKVGLMTPQVVSAGKIRFHNDTDNATAHFENLRKEYADALNRLRAYVDDAIDAGEFVRASEGAMRRYTNRCEDAIVENYPQKMVDNTSQIARLGNRVVMTARNEAENSEEPAFQQRVDGAATQLHSGTEEDEEAMEQLVLNAQNLMQSVKDTVRAAEAASIKIRTNSGLRLRWIRKPMWSNY
;
A
#
# COMPACT_ATOMS: atom_id res chain seq x y z
N MET A 1 -17.62 23.44 -5.81
CA MET A 1 -16.39 24.26 -5.79
C MET A 1 -15.81 24.29 -7.20
N PRO A 2 -15.14 25.36 -7.63
CA PRO A 2 -14.43 25.35 -8.91
C PRO A 2 -13.33 24.27 -8.86
N VAL A 3 -13.17 23.57 -9.97
CA VAL A 3 -12.29 22.39 -10.09
C VAL A 3 -11.18 22.73 -11.07
N PHE A 4 -9.93 22.40 -10.75
CA PHE A 4 -8.73 22.72 -11.57
C PHE A 4 -7.81 21.50 -11.74
N HIS A 5 -8.39 20.29 -11.75
CA HIS A 5 -7.63 19.04 -11.75
C HIS A 5 -7.01 18.68 -13.10
N THR A 6 -7.29 19.45 -14.16
CA THR A 6 -6.68 19.28 -15.49
C THR A 6 -6.17 20.60 -16.04
N ARG A 7 -5.08 20.52 -16.82
CA ARG A 7 -4.45 21.67 -17.49
C ARG A 7 -5.40 22.39 -18.43
N VAL A 8 -6.31 21.66 -19.08
CA VAL A 8 -7.32 22.26 -19.96
C VAL A 8 -8.27 23.12 -19.14
N ILE A 9 -8.81 22.59 -18.03
CA ILE A 9 -9.73 23.33 -17.17
C ILE A 9 -9.04 24.55 -16.57
N GLU A 10 -7.81 24.39 -16.08
CA GLU A 10 -6.98 25.47 -15.56
C GLU A 10 -6.75 26.58 -16.60
N SER A 11 -6.29 26.22 -17.80
CA SER A 11 -6.02 27.19 -18.87
C SER A 11 -7.24 27.97 -19.35
N ILE A 12 -8.44 27.39 -19.24
CA ILE A 12 -9.70 28.05 -19.63
C ILE A 12 -10.25 28.88 -18.47
N LEU A 13 -10.21 28.39 -17.24
CA LEU A 13 -10.80 29.08 -16.09
C LEU A 13 -9.91 30.20 -15.56
N GLU A 14 -8.59 30.11 -15.65
CA GLU A 14 -7.67 31.15 -15.17
C GLU A 14 -7.93 32.54 -15.79
N PRO A 15 -8.02 32.71 -17.13
CA PRO A 15 -8.33 34.01 -17.72
C PRO A 15 -9.75 34.49 -17.38
N VAL A 16 -10.71 33.57 -17.23
CA VAL A 16 -12.09 33.89 -16.85
C VAL A 16 -12.13 34.40 -15.40
N ALA A 17 -11.44 33.72 -14.48
CA ALA A 17 -11.32 34.11 -13.08
C ALA A 17 -10.62 35.46 -12.95
N GLN A 18 -9.59 35.73 -13.75
CA GLN A 18 -8.91 37.03 -13.77
C GLN A 18 -9.86 38.16 -14.21
N GLN A 19 -10.70 37.93 -15.23
CA GLN A 19 -11.70 38.91 -15.66
C GLN A 19 -12.78 39.13 -14.59
N VAL A 20 -13.26 38.07 -13.96
CA VAL A 20 -14.23 38.15 -12.86
C VAL A 20 -13.63 38.91 -11.66
N SER A 21 -12.37 38.65 -11.30
CA SER A 21 -11.66 39.36 -10.23
C SER A 21 -11.57 40.86 -10.52
N ARG A 22 -11.28 41.27 -11.76
CA ARG A 22 -11.31 42.69 -12.15
C ARG A 22 -12.70 43.31 -11.98
N LEU A 23 -13.77 42.59 -12.30
CA LEU A 23 -15.13 43.07 -12.09
C LEU A 23 -15.50 43.20 -10.60
N VAL A 24 -14.96 42.31 -9.75
CA VAL A 24 -15.10 42.40 -8.29
C VAL A 24 -14.36 43.63 -7.74
N ILE A 25 -13.14 43.90 -8.20
CA ILE A 25 -12.38 45.10 -7.79
C ILE A 25 -13.15 46.38 -8.18
N LEU A 26 -13.65 46.47 -9.42
CA LEU A 26 -14.44 47.61 -9.86
C LEU A 26 -15.73 47.78 -9.04
N HIS A 27 -16.32 46.68 -8.60
CA HIS A 27 -17.50 46.70 -7.74
C HIS A 27 -17.17 47.27 -6.35
N GLU A 28 -16.06 46.85 -5.73
CA GLU A 28 -15.58 47.38 -4.45
C GLU A 28 -15.24 48.88 -4.55
N GLU A 29 -14.49 49.28 -5.58
CA GLU A 29 -14.17 50.70 -5.81
C GLU A 29 -15.44 51.57 -5.97
N ALA A 30 -16.49 51.02 -6.57
CA ALA A 30 -17.77 51.71 -6.72
C ALA A 30 -18.64 51.68 -5.44
N GLU A 31 -18.41 50.76 -4.51
CA GLU A 31 -18.97 50.85 -3.16
C GLU A 31 -18.34 52.00 -2.35
N ASP A 32 -17.05 52.28 -2.57
CA ASP A 32 -16.34 53.42 -1.99
C ASP A 32 -16.75 54.79 -2.57
N GLY A 33 -17.77 54.82 -3.44
CA GLY A 33 -18.35 56.03 -4.01
C GLY A 33 -17.77 56.46 -5.35
N ASN A 34 -16.96 55.61 -6.00
CA ASN A 34 -16.50 55.86 -7.37
C ASN A 34 -17.56 55.49 -8.42
N ALA A 35 -17.52 56.15 -9.58
CA ALA A 35 -18.40 55.84 -10.70
C ALA A 35 -17.91 54.58 -11.44
N MET A 36 -18.82 53.67 -11.77
CA MET A 36 -18.46 52.51 -12.61
C MET A 36 -18.05 52.93 -14.03
N PRO A 37 -16.96 52.36 -14.59
CA PRO A 37 -16.57 52.61 -15.98
C PRO A 37 -17.55 51.97 -16.98
N ASP A 38 -17.51 52.42 -18.24
CA ASP A 38 -18.31 51.80 -19.31
C ASP A 38 -17.80 50.38 -19.63
N LEU A 39 -18.62 49.38 -19.30
CA LEU A 39 -18.31 47.97 -19.50
C LEU A 39 -18.86 47.39 -20.81
N THR A 40 -19.43 48.21 -21.71
CA THR A 40 -20.13 47.72 -22.92
C THR A 40 -19.22 46.90 -23.82
N LYS A 41 -17.99 47.36 -24.04
CA LYS A 41 -16.99 46.64 -24.86
C LYS A 41 -16.48 45.34 -24.21
N PRO A 42 -16.03 45.33 -22.94
CA PRO A 42 -15.57 44.10 -22.31
C PRO A 42 -16.70 43.07 -22.16
N ILE A 43 -17.90 43.46 -21.71
CA ILE A 43 -19.03 42.54 -21.56
C ILE A 43 -19.52 42.03 -22.92
N GLY A 44 -19.58 42.87 -23.96
CA GLY A 44 -19.91 42.42 -25.31
C GLY A 44 -18.88 41.46 -25.92
N SER A 45 -17.65 41.44 -25.42
CA SER A 45 -16.65 40.45 -25.81
C SER A 45 -16.84 39.13 -25.07
N VAL A 46 -17.17 39.19 -23.77
CA VAL A 46 -17.54 38.01 -22.97
C VAL A 46 -18.80 37.34 -23.52
N SER A 47 -19.83 38.12 -23.87
CA SER A 47 -21.09 37.62 -24.43
C SER A 47 -20.87 36.81 -25.71
N ARG A 48 -20.09 37.34 -26.67
CA ARG A 48 -19.73 36.60 -27.90
C ARG A 48 -18.93 35.32 -27.65
N ALA A 49 -18.03 35.33 -26.67
CA ALA A 49 -17.26 34.14 -26.30
C ALA A 49 -18.17 33.07 -25.69
N VAL A 50 -19.13 33.49 -24.86
CA VAL A 50 -20.15 32.62 -24.27
C VAL A 50 -21.09 32.05 -25.33
N ASP A 51 -21.56 32.85 -26.30
CA ASP A 51 -22.44 32.36 -27.36
C ASP A 51 -21.78 31.23 -28.17
N ASN A 52 -20.48 31.38 -28.48
CA ASN A 52 -19.71 30.33 -29.13
C ASN A 52 -19.60 29.09 -28.24
N LEU A 53 -19.32 29.26 -26.94
CA LEU A 53 -19.25 28.17 -25.97
C LEU A 53 -20.58 27.42 -25.85
N ILE A 54 -21.70 28.15 -25.84
CA ILE A 54 -23.05 27.58 -25.76
C ILE A 54 -23.35 26.77 -27.02
N THR A 55 -23.05 27.33 -28.19
CA THR A 55 -23.26 26.67 -29.49
C THR A 55 -22.49 25.36 -29.56
N VAL A 56 -21.18 25.41 -29.29
CA VAL A 56 -20.31 24.21 -29.29
C VAL A 56 -20.76 23.21 -28.22
N GLY A 57 -21.20 23.68 -27.05
CA GLY A 57 -21.71 22.84 -25.98
C GLY A 57 -22.95 22.04 -26.39
N TYR A 58 -23.95 22.69 -26.98
CA TYR A 58 -25.14 21.99 -27.47
C TYR A 58 -24.83 21.05 -28.64
N GLU A 59 -23.94 21.43 -29.56
CA GLU A 59 -23.48 20.56 -30.65
C GLU A 59 -22.78 19.30 -30.12
N THR A 60 -21.87 19.46 -29.15
CA THR A 60 -21.15 18.35 -28.49
C THR A 60 -22.11 17.42 -27.76
N CYS A 61 -23.05 17.99 -27.01
CA CYS A 61 -24.09 17.25 -26.29
C CYS A 61 -24.97 16.44 -27.25
N ASN A 62 -25.43 17.05 -28.34
CA ASN A 62 -26.35 16.40 -29.29
C ASN A 62 -25.68 15.29 -30.11
N SER A 63 -24.39 15.46 -30.44
CA SER A 63 -23.60 14.47 -31.20
C SER A 63 -23.02 13.34 -30.36
N SER A 64 -23.02 13.46 -29.03
CA SER A 64 -22.47 12.44 -28.13
C SER A 64 -23.41 11.23 -27.93
N ASP A 65 -22.86 10.04 -27.76
CA ASP A 65 -23.62 8.85 -27.32
C ASP A 65 -23.75 8.76 -25.79
N ASP A 66 -23.09 9.65 -25.05
CA ASP A 66 -23.13 9.67 -23.59
C ASP A 66 -24.44 10.31 -23.08
N LEU A 67 -25.34 9.47 -22.58
CA LEU A 67 -26.63 9.88 -22.01
C LEU A 67 -26.47 10.77 -20.76
N ILE A 68 -25.40 10.58 -19.98
CA ILE A 68 -25.14 11.39 -18.78
C ILE A 68 -24.72 12.79 -19.20
N LEU A 69 -23.83 12.90 -20.19
CA LEU A 69 -23.45 14.19 -20.77
C LEU A 69 -24.68 14.94 -21.32
N LYS A 70 -25.57 14.21 -22.01
CA LYS A 70 -26.83 14.76 -22.54
C LYS A 70 -27.77 15.31 -21.47
N GLN A 71 -27.70 14.76 -20.26
CA GLN A 71 -28.50 15.19 -19.13
C GLN A 71 -27.84 16.35 -18.37
N ASP A 72 -26.53 16.29 -18.14
CA ASP A 72 -25.84 17.16 -17.18
C ASP A 72 -25.28 18.45 -17.81
N MET A 73 -24.97 18.43 -19.11
CA MET A 73 -24.43 19.60 -19.82
C MET A 73 -25.46 20.73 -20.03
N PRO A 74 -26.72 20.49 -20.42
CA PRO A 74 -27.69 21.57 -20.66
C PRO A 74 -27.94 22.51 -19.45
N PRO A 75 -28.09 22.03 -18.20
CA PRO A 75 -28.19 22.91 -17.04
C PRO A 75 -26.98 23.84 -16.84
N ALA A 76 -25.76 23.36 -17.17
CA ALA A 76 -24.56 24.18 -17.11
C ALA A 76 -24.57 25.27 -18.19
N LEU A 77 -24.92 24.91 -19.44
CA LEU A 77 -25.05 25.86 -20.56
C LEU A 77 -26.10 26.94 -20.27
N GLN A 78 -27.28 26.55 -19.77
CA GLN A 78 -28.34 27.48 -19.40
C GLN A 78 -27.89 28.45 -18.30
N ARG A 79 -27.10 27.98 -17.33
CA ARG A 79 -26.53 28.85 -16.29
C ARG A 79 -25.60 29.91 -16.87
N VAL A 80 -24.74 29.53 -17.82
CA VAL A 80 -23.85 30.49 -18.50
C VAL A 80 -24.68 31.50 -19.29
N GLU A 81 -25.71 31.05 -20.01
CA GLU A 81 -26.61 31.92 -20.79
C GLU A 81 -27.33 32.96 -19.92
N VAL A 82 -27.94 32.54 -18.82
CA VAL A 82 -28.62 33.44 -17.88
C VAL A 82 -27.63 34.44 -17.28
N SER A 83 -26.42 34.00 -16.98
CA SER A 83 -25.37 34.84 -16.39
C SER A 83 -24.88 35.92 -17.36
N THR A 84 -24.76 35.60 -18.66
CA THR A 84 -24.44 36.60 -19.70
C THR A 84 -25.52 37.65 -19.83
N ARG A 85 -26.81 37.25 -19.82
CA ARG A 85 -27.93 38.21 -19.86
C ARG A 85 -27.92 39.15 -18.65
N LEU A 86 -27.58 38.65 -17.46
CA LEU A 86 -27.41 39.49 -16.27
C LEU A 86 -26.27 40.50 -16.42
N LEU A 87 -25.16 40.11 -17.05
CA LEU A 87 -24.04 41.03 -17.33
C LEU A 87 -24.44 42.11 -18.34
N GLU A 88 -25.17 41.77 -19.40
CA GLU A 88 -25.67 42.72 -20.40
C GLU A 88 -26.66 43.72 -19.78
N ASP A 89 -27.62 43.23 -19.00
CA ASP A 89 -28.55 44.06 -18.22
C ASP A 89 -27.81 45.03 -17.29
N ALA A 90 -26.84 44.50 -16.53
CA ALA A 90 -26.04 45.30 -15.60
C ALA A 90 -25.27 46.39 -16.36
N CYS A 91 -24.70 46.05 -17.51
CA CYS A 91 -23.98 46.99 -18.35
C CYS A 91 -24.88 48.12 -18.86
N HIS A 92 -26.09 47.78 -19.34
CA HIS A 92 -27.06 48.78 -19.79
C HIS A 92 -27.49 49.72 -18.66
N MET A 93 -27.73 49.17 -17.46
CA MET A 93 -28.10 49.97 -16.29
C MET A 93 -26.95 50.88 -15.82
N LEU A 94 -25.71 50.37 -15.76
CA LEU A 94 -24.53 51.15 -15.36
C LEU A 94 -24.17 52.24 -16.37
N LYS A 95 -24.47 52.03 -17.66
CA LYS A 95 -24.32 53.05 -18.69
C LYS A 95 -25.27 54.23 -18.50
N SER A 96 -26.47 53.97 -17.97
CA SER A 96 -27.45 55.02 -17.65
C SER A 96 -27.21 55.67 -16.28
N ASP A 97 -26.81 54.88 -15.28
CA ASP A 97 -26.49 55.33 -13.92
C ASP A 97 -25.24 54.60 -13.38
N PRO A 98 -24.06 55.25 -13.43
CA PRO A 98 -22.80 54.67 -12.94
C PRO A 98 -22.77 54.33 -11.45
N PHE A 99 -23.72 54.84 -10.65
CA PHE A 99 -23.78 54.63 -9.20
C PHE A 99 -24.87 53.63 -8.78
N SER A 100 -25.52 52.97 -9.75
CA SER A 100 -26.64 52.05 -9.51
C SER A 100 -26.23 50.80 -8.73
N GLY A 101 -26.61 50.73 -7.45
CA GLY A 101 -26.41 49.55 -6.60
C GLY A 101 -27.04 48.25 -7.14
N PRO A 102 -28.30 48.27 -7.64
CA PRO A 102 -28.91 47.09 -8.25
C PRO A 102 -28.15 46.58 -9.49
N ALA A 103 -27.61 47.48 -10.31
CA ALA A 103 -26.83 47.10 -11.48
C ALA A 103 -25.50 46.46 -11.08
N ARG A 104 -24.81 47.02 -10.07
CA ARG A 104 -23.59 46.43 -9.49
C ARG A 104 -23.82 45.03 -8.94
N LYS A 105 -24.96 44.79 -8.28
CA LYS A 105 -25.32 43.44 -7.80
C LYS A 105 -25.51 42.45 -8.96
N LYS A 106 -26.26 42.83 -10.01
CA LYS A 106 -26.41 42.01 -11.23
C LYS A 106 -25.08 41.70 -11.89
N LEU A 107 -24.14 42.66 -11.91
CA LEU A 107 -22.79 42.48 -12.47
C LEU A 107 -22.03 41.35 -11.73
N ILE A 108 -22.04 41.36 -10.40
CA ILE A 108 -21.35 40.34 -9.59
C ILE A 108 -22.05 38.99 -9.68
N ASP A 109 -23.38 38.96 -9.59
CA ASP A 109 -24.15 37.72 -9.72
C ASP A 109 -23.93 37.09 -11.11
N GLY A 110 -23.92 37.89 -12.17
CA GLY A 110 -23.59 37.48 -13.53
C GLY A 110 -22.14 36.97 -13.65
N ALA A 111 -21.16 37.71 -13.14
CA ALA A 111 -19.75 37.33 -13.20
C ALA A 111 -19.47 36.01 -12.46
N ARG A 112 -20.04 35.84 -11.26
CA ARG A 112 -19.97 34.58 -10.50
C ARG A 112 -20.67 33.45 -11.24
N GLY A 113 -21.83 33.72 -11.83
CA GLY A 113 -22.61 32.77 -12.60
C GLY A 113 -21.87 32.26 -13.84
N ILE A 114 -21.12 33.13 -14.55
CA ILE A 114 -20.23 32.74 -15.66
C ILE A 114 -19.13 31.81 -15.17
N LEU A 115 -18.40 32.18 -14.11
CA LEU A 115 -17.32 31.34 -13.58
C LEU A 115 -17.83 29.95 -13.16
N GLN A 116 -18.95 29.91 -12.43
CA GLN A 116 -19.56 28.65 -11.97
C GLN A 116 -20.14 27.84 -13.13
N GLY A 117 -20.78 28.48 -14.10
CA GLY A 117 -21.35 27.83 -15.28
C GLY A 117 -20.28 27.23 -16.17
N THR A 118 -19.21 27.98 -16.48
CA THR A 118 -18.07 27.49 -17.26
C THR A 118 -17.35 26.36 -16.54
N SER A 119 -17.15 26.47 -15.22
CA SER A 119 -16.55 25.39 -14.42
C SER A 119 -17.41 24.11 -14.46
N ALA A 120 -18.73 24.22 -14.30
CA ALA A 120 -19.63 23.08 -14.38
C ALA A 120 -19.65 22.46 -15.78
N LEU A 121 -19.65 23.28 -16.83
CA LEU A 121 -19.63 22.82 -18.23
C LEU A 121 -18.37 22.00 -18.53
N LEU A 122 -17.20 22.54 -18.17
CA LEU A 122 -15.93 21.86 -18.37
C LEU A 122 -15.83 20.57 -17.54
N LEU A 123 -16.41 20.56 -16.33
CA LEU A 123 -16.47 19.36 -15.50
C LEU A 123 -17.35 18.28 -16.15
N CYS A 124 -18.53 18.61 -16.66
CA CYS A 124 -19.39 17.63 -17.36
C CYS A 124 -18.68 17.01 -18.57
N PHE A 125 -17.95 17.83 -19.33
CA PHE A 125 -17.15 17.35 -20.45
C PHE A 125 -16.02 16.43 -19.99
N ASP A 126 -15.26 16.84 -18.97
CA ASP A 126 -14.16 16.04 -18.41
C ASP A 126 -14.65 14.70 -17.87
N GLU A 127 -15.78 14.68 -17.14
CA GLU A 127 -16.38 13.45 -16.63
C GLU A 127 -16.82 12.50 -17.76
N SER A 128 -17.28 13.02 -18.90
CA SER A 128 -17.56 12.23 -20.10
C SER A 128 -16.30 11.57 -20.65
N GLU A 129 -15.19 12.31 -20.76
CA GLU A 129 -13.91 11.75 -21.19
C GLU A 129 -13.40 10.69 -20.21
N VAL A 130 -13.46 10.95 -18.89
CA VAL A 130 -13.12 9.97 -17.86
C VAL A 130 -13.97 8.70 -17.99
N ARG A 131 -15.28 8.81 -18.24
CA ARG A 131 -16.16 7.65 -18.45
C ARG A 131 -15.73 6.77 -19.62
N LYS A 132 -15.23 7.37 -20.72
CA LYS A 132 -14.69 6.61 -21.86
C LYS A 132 -13.45 5.80 -21.46
N ILE A 133 -12.51 6.41 -20.73
CA ILE A 133 -11.31 5.72 -20.24
C ILE A 133 -11.67 4.60 -19.26
N VAL A 134 -12.59 4.86 -18.33
CA VAL A 134 -13.08 3.86 -17.38
C VAL A 134 -13.77 2.70 -18.10
N ALA A 135 -14.48 2.94 -19.19
CA ALA A 135 -15.07 1.87 -20.00
C ALA A 135 -14.00 0.95 -20.63
N HIS A 136 -12.84 1.49 -21.04
CA HIS A 136 -11.71 0.66 -21.48
C HIS A 136 -11.11 -0.17 -20.33
N CYS A 137 -11.00 0.42 -19.13
CA CYS A 137 -10.53 -0.30 -17.95
C CYS A 137 -11.47 -1.45 -17.56
N ARG A 138 -12.79 -1.22 -17.59
CA ARG A 138 -13.79 -2.26 -17.30
C ARG A 138 -13.73 -3.43 -18.27
N LYS A 139 -13.52 -3.17 -19.57
CA LYS A 139 -13.32 -4.25 -20.55
C LYS A 139 -12.13 -5.13 -20.17
N VAL A 140 -11.02 -4.55 -19.67
CA VAL A 140 -9.87 -5.35 -19.18
C VAL A 140 -10.27 -6.20 -17.97
N LEU A 141 -11.02 -5.62 -17.02
CA LEU A 141 -11.53 -6.36 -15.86
C LEU A 141 -12.42 -7.55 -16.26
N ASP A 142 -13.28 -7.38 -17.27
CA ASP A 142 -14.17 -8.45 -17.77
C ASP A 142 -13.35 -9.64 -18.30
N TYR A 143 -12.25 -9.39 -19.03
CA TYR A 143 -11.34 -10.45 -19.46
C TYR A 143 -10.59 -11.07 -18.27
N LEU A 144 -10.07 -10.27 -17.33
CA LEU A 144 -9.38 -10.82 -16.15
C LEU A 144 -10.28 -11.73 -15.31
N ALA A 145 -11.59 -11.49 -15.30
CA ALA A 145 -12.56 -12.33 -14.60
C ALA A 145 -12.62 -13.78 -15.11
N VAL A 146 -12.32 -14.02 -16.40
CA VAL A 146 -12.31 -15.37 -16.98
C VAL A 146 -10.94 -16.07 -16.92
N ALA A 147 -9.90 -15.42 -16.37
CA ALA A 147 -8.56 -15.99 -16.31
C ALA A 147 -8.49 -17.33 -15.55
N GLU A 148 -9.34 -17.51 -14.54
CA GLU A 148 -9.35 -18.70 -13.68
C GLU A 148 -10.01 -19.93 -14.31
N VAL A 149 -10.82 -19.76 -15.36
CA VAL A 149 -11.56 -20.86 -16.01
C VAL A 149 -10.90 -21.34 -17.30
N ILE A 150 -9.75 -20.77 -17.65
CA ILE A 150 -8.98 -21.18 -18.83
C ILE A 150 -8.19 -22.45 -18.49
N GLU A 151 -8.50 -23.52 -19.21
CA GLU A 151 -7.96 -24.87 -18.97
C GLU A 151 -7.23 -25.47 -20.19
N SER A 152 -7.25 -24.82 -21.35
CA SER A 152 -6.59 -25.30 -22.58
C SER A 152 -5.66 -24.26 -23.20
N MET A 153 -4.66 -24.72 -23.96
CA MET A 153 -3.69 -23.85 -24.64
C MET A 153 -4.33 -23.02 -25.77
N ASP A 154 -5.38 -23.56 -26.40
CA ASP A 154 -6.15 -22.85 -27.43
C ASP A 154 -6.94 -21.69 -26.82
N ASP A 155 -7.62 -21.93 -25.69
CA ASP A 155 -8.33 -20.89 -24.95
C ASP A 155 -7.38 -19.82 -24.42
N LEU A 156 -6.20 -20.21 -23.94
CA LEU A 156 -5.15 -19.27 -23.52
C LEU A 156 -4.69 -18.41 -24.71
N SER A 157 -4.47 -19.03 -25.87
CA SER A 157 -4.05 -18.32 -27.09
C SER A 157 -5.11 -17.32 -27.55
N GLN A 158 -6.39 -17.67 -27.43
CA GLN A 158 -7.51 -16.76 -27.73
C GLN A 158 -7.59 -15.63 -26.69
N PHE A 159 -7.48 -15.94 -25.40
CA PHE A 159 -7.45 -14.95 -24.32
C PHE A 159 -6.35 -13.91 -24.52
N VAL A 160 -5.11 -14.34 -24.83
CA VAL A 160 -3.98 -13.43 -25.07
C VAL A 160 -4.24 -12.52 -26.28
N ARG A 161 -4.83 -13.07 -27.35
CA ARG A 161 -5.19 -12.31 -28.56
C ARG A 161 -6.23 -11.23 -28.29
N ASP A 162 -7.17 -11.50 -27.39
CA ASP A 162 -8.27 -10.60 -27.06
C ASP A 162 -7.88 -9.53 -26.03
N ILE A 163 -7.12 -9.90 -24.99
CA ILE A 163 -6.76 -8.99 -23.90
C ILE A 163 -5.64 -8.01 -24.29
N THR A 164 -4.68 -8.44 -25.13
CA THR A 164 -3.50 -7.61 -25.48
C THR A 164 -3.86 -6.26 -26.12
N PRO A 165 -4.77 -6.20 -27.12
CA PRO A 165 -5.24 -4.93 -27.68
C PRO A 165 -5.93 -4.05 -26.63
N ARG A 166 -6.72 -4.64 -25.72
CA ARG A 166 -7.45 -3.91 -24.67
C ARG A 166 -6.52 -3.29 -23.65
N LEU A 167 -5.50 -4.03 -23.22
CA LEU A 167 -4.44 -3.52 -22.35
C LEU A 167 -3.67 -2.38 -23.03
N THR A 168 -3.39 -2.51 -24.32
CA THR A 168 -2.67 -1.48 -25.09
C THR A 168 -3.49 -0.19 -25.19
N THR A 169 -4.78 -0.30 -25.51
CA THR A 169 -5.68 0.87 -25.54
C THR A 169 -5.81 1.50 -24.15
N MET A 170 -6.09 0.71 -23.11
CA MET A 170 -6.18 1.21 -21.73
C MET A 170 -4.90 1.94 -21.30
N ALA A 171 -3.73 1.33 -21.57
CA ALA A 171 -2.44 1.92 -21.24
C ALA A 171 -2.21 3.26 -21.91
N LYS A 172 -2.56 3.37 -23.19
CA LYS A 172 -2.43 4.62 -23.96
C LYS A 172 -3.35 5.71 -23.42
N GLU A 173 -4.63 5.40 -23.17
CA GLU A 173 -5.60 6.39 -22.68
C GLU A 173 -5.23 6.88 -21.26
N VAL A 174 -4.79 5.99 -20.38
CA VAL A 174 -4.32 6.36 -19.03
C VAL A 174 -3.04 7.20 -19.08
N ASP A 175 -2.09 6.86 -19.97
CA ASP A 175 -0.86 7.65 -20.14
C ASP A 175 -1.13 9.05 -20.74
N ASN A 176 -2.11 9.17 -21.64
CA ASN A 176 -2.55 10.47 -22.12
C ASN A 176 -3.17 11.28 -20.97
N ARG A 177 -4.07 10.66 -20.21
CA ARG A 177 -4.77 11.32 -19.10
C ARG A 177 -3.84 11.81 -18.01
N GLN A 178 -2.83 11.02 -17.59
CA GLN A 178 -1.91 11.48 -16.54
C GLN A 178 -1.12 12.73 -16.95
N LYS A 179 -0.88 12.96 -18.25
CA LYS A 179 -0.17 14.17 -18.72
C LYS A 179 -1.03 15.43 -18.62
N GLU A 180 -2.36 15.28 -18.58
CA GLU A 180 -3.31 16.37 -18.47
C GLU A 180 -3.58 16.79 -17.03
N LEU A 181 -3.37 15.89 -16.06
CA LEU A 181 -3.66 16.18 -14.65
C LEU A 181 -2.71 17.23 -14.08
N THR A 182 -3.23 18.07 -13.19
CA THR A 182 -2.45 19.08 -12.45
C THR A 182 -1.89 18.49 -11.15
N HIS A 183 -2.66 17.65 -10.45
CA HIS A 183 -2.22 17.01 -9.21
C HIS A 183 -1.15 15.93 -9.47
N GLN A 184 0.09 16.21 -9.07
CA GLN A 184 1.23 15.32 -9.28
C GLN A 184 1.03 13.93 -8.65
N VAL A 185 0.41 13.86 -7.47
CA VAL A 185 0.20 12.59 -6.76
C VAL A 185 -0.71 11.64 -7.55
N HIS A 186 -1.79 12.16 -8.16
CA HIS A 186 -2.64 11.34 -9.02
C HIS A 186 -1.89 10.80 -10.23
N ARG A 187 -0.99 11.60 -10.81
CA ARG A 187 -0.14 11.19 -11.93
C ARG A 187 0.80 10.05 -11.53
N GLU A 188 1.48 10.21 -10.40
CA GLU A 188 2.39 9.21 -9.84
C GLU A 188 1.66 7.87 -9.59
N ILE A 189 0.45 7.91 -9.02
CA ILE A 189 -0.35 6.69 -8.80
C ILE A 189 -0.75 6.03 -10.12
N LEU A 190 -1.24 6.80 -11.11
CA LEU A 190 -1.62 6.25 -12.42
C LEU A 190 -0.42 5.60 -13.13
N ILE A 191 0.75 6.23 -13.09
CA ILE A 191 1.99 5.68 -13.66
C ILE A 191 2.37 4.38 -12.95
N ARG A 192 2.37 4.38 -11.61
CA ARG A 192 2.69 3.18 -10.80
C ARG A 192 1.77 2.01 -11.12
N CYS A 193 0.45 2.25 -11.15
CA CYS A 193 -0.53 1.20 -11.45
C CYS A 193 -0.33 0.68 -12.87
N LEU A 194 -0.13 1.59 -13.84
CA LEU A 194 0.06 1.23 -15.23
C LEU A 194 1.31 0.37 -15.45
N ASP A 195 2.43 0.72 -14.82
CA ASP A 195 3.66 -0.06 -14.89
C ASP A 195 3.52 -1.42 -14.20
N SER A 196 2.77 -1.48 -13.09
CA SER A 196 2.44 -2.75 -12.43
C SER A 196 1.62 -3.66 -13.35
N VAL A 197 0.61 -3.14 -14.05
CA VAL A 197 -0.18 -3.90 -15.03
C VAL A 197 0.70 -4.42 -16.18
N LYS A 198 1.64 -3.61 -16.69
CA LYS A 198 2.58 -4.03 -17.75
C LYS A 198 3.49 -5.17 -17.30
N ILE A 199 3.97 -5.13 -16.04
CA ILE A 199 4.81 -6.18 -15.46
C ILE A 199 3.99 -7.46 -15.23
N LEU A 200 2.78 -7.34 -14.68
CA LEU A 200 1.95 -8.50 -14.32
C LEU A 200 1.39 -9.24 -15.53
N SER A 201 1.10 -8.55 -16.63
CA SER A 201 0.51 -9.15 -17.83
C SER A 201 1.27 -10.39 -18.36
N PRO A 202 2.58 -10.31 -18.69
CA PRO A 202 3.34 -11.48 -19.14
C PRO A 202 3.49 -12.56 -18.05
N ILE A 203 3.57 -12.17 -16.77
CA ILE A 203 3.70 -13.12 -15.64
C ILE A 203 2.39 -13.92 -15.49
N LEU A 204 1.23 -13.27 -15.62
CA LEU A 204 -0.08 -13.93 -15.59
C LEU A 204 -0.21 -14.93 -16.74
N VAL A 205 0.17 -14.56 -17.97
CA VAL A 205 0.16 -15.48 -19.11
C VAL A 205 1.06 -16.70 -18.85
N CYS A 206 2.24 -16.48 -18.27
CA CYS A 206 3.14 -17.56 -17.87
C CYS A 206 2.51 -18.48 -16.80
N ALA A 207 1.85 -17.90 -15.80
CA ALA A 207 1.14 -18.63 -14.73
C ALA A 207 -0.04 -19.46 -15.26
N MET A 208 -0.79 -18.94 -16.23
CA MET A 208 -1.86 -19.68 -16.90
C MET A 208 -1.29 -20.83 -17.74
N LYS A 209 -0.22 -20.58 -18.48
CA LYS A 209 0.47 -21.60 -19.28
C LYS A 209 0.96 -22.77 -18.42
N ILE A 210 1.60 -22.48 -17.29
CA ILE A 210 2.12 -23.53 -16.40
C ILE A 210 0.99 -24.30 -15.70
N TYR A 211 -0.12 -23.64 -15.36
CA TYR A 211 -1.31 -24.30 -14.82
C TYR A 211 -1.86 -25.34 -15.81
N ILE A 212 -2.06 -24.96 -17.08
CA ILE A 212 -2.55 -25.85 -18.14
C ILE A 212 -1.61 -27.05 -18.32
N GLN A 213 -0.30 -26.77 -18.43
CA GLN A 213 0.70 -27.82 -18.61
C GLN A 213 0.72 -28.83 -17.44
N ILE A 214 0.69 -28.36 -16.20
CA ILE A 214 0.68 -29.24 -15.03
C ILE A 214 -0.61 -30.05 -14.96
N ASN A 215 -1.74 -29.44 -15.33
CA ASN A 215 -3.02 -30.12 -15.38
C ASN A 215 -3.03 -31.28 -16.40
N GLU A 216 -2.34 -31.13 -17.53
CA GLU A 216 -2.27 -32.17 -18.56
C GLU A 216 -1.22 -33.26 -18.24
N GLU A 217 -0.07 -32.91 -17.68
CA GLU A 217 1.10 -33.80 -17.62
C GLU A 217 1.32 -34.50 -16.26
N SER A 218 1.30 -33.74 -15.16
CA SER A 218 1.98 -34.15 -13.90
C SER A 218 1.06 -34.13 -12.68
N GLN A 219 0.09 -33.20 -12.63
CA GLN A 219 -0.79 -32.88 -11.49
C GLN A 219 -0.04 -32.47 -10.19
N ARG A 220 1.27 -32.68 -10.08
CA ARG A 220 2.11 -32.25 -8.96
C ARG A 220 2.40 -30.76 -9.05
N GLY A 221 1.91 -30.00 -8.08
CA GLY A 221 1.99 -28.54 -8.08
C GLY A 221 0.77 -27.83 -8.68
N LEU A 222 -0.32 -28.56 -8.95
CA LEU A 222 -1.51 -27.97 -9.59
C LEU A 222 -2.18 -26.93 -8.70
N GLN A 223 -2.28 -27.20 -7.39
CA GLN A 223 -2.84 -26.24 -6.44
C GLN A 223 -1.99 -24.96 -6.39
N GLU A 224 -0.68 -25.11 -6.28
CA GLU A 224 0.28 -24.00 -6.27
C GLU A 224 0.20 -23.17 -7.57
N ALA A 225 0.02 -23.82 -8.72
CA ALA A 225 -0.14 -23.15 -10.01
C ALA A 225 -1.46 -22.37 -10.09
N ALA A 226 -2.56 -22.96 -9.59
CA ALA A 226 -3.85 -22.29 -9.51
C ALA A 226 -3.79 -21.07 -8.58
N GLU A 227 -3.15 -21.21 -7.41
CA GLU A 227 -2.95 -20.13 -6.44
C GLU A 227 -2.16 -18.96 -7.05
N ASN A 228 -1.04 -19.23 -7.74
CA ASN A 228 -0.26 -18.21 -8.43
C ASN A 228 -1.06 -17.49 -9.51
N ARG A 229 -1.78 -18.22 -10.36
CA ARG A 229 -2.62 -17.65 -11.41
C ARG A 229 -3.70 -16.74 -10.82
N ASN A 230 -4.42 -17.21 -9.82
CA ASN A 230 -5.51 -16.47 -9.18
C ASN A 230 -4.97 -15.22 -8.45
N TYR A 231 -3.81 -15.32 -7.80
CA TYR A 231 -3.13 -14.19 -7.18
C TYR A 231 -2.78 -13.11 -8.22
N LEU A 232 -2.16 -13.50 -9.34
CA LEU A 232 -1.74 -12.56 -10.39
C LEU A 232 -2.94 -11.88 -11.05
N ALA A 233 -4.01 -12.64 -11.34
CA ALA A 233 -5.25 -12.10 -11.89
C ALA A 233 -5.93 -11.11 -10.93
N ARG A 234 -6.00 -11.46 -9.63
CA ARG A 234 -6.52 -10.58 -8.57
C ARG A 234 -5.69 -9.31 -8.45
N ARG A 235 -4.37 -9.44 -8.41
CA ARG A 235 -3.46 -8.30 -8.27
C ARG A 235 -3.59 -7.33 -9.45
N MET A 236 -3.63 -7.85 -10.67
CA MET A 236 -3.81 -7.03 -11.87
C MET A 236 -5.19 -6.34 -11.87
N THR A 237 -6.23 -7.02 -11.39
CA THR A 237 -7.57 -6.45 -11.18
C THR A 237 -7.55 -5.31 -10.16
N ASP A 238 -6.83 -5.47 -9.05
CA ASP A 238 -6.73 -4.46 -8.00
C ASP A 238 -6.02 -3.18 -8.53
N GLU A 239 -4.95 -3.32 -9.33
CA GLU A 239 -4.29 -2.17 -9.98
C GLU A 239 -5.21 -1.46 -10.99
N VAL A 240 -6.01 -2.20 -11.78
CA VAL A 240 -6.96 -1.60 -12.73
C VAL A 240 -8.11 -0.89 -12.01
N ASN A 241 -8.59 -1.43 -10.88
CA ASN A 241 -9.57 -0.73 -10.04
C ASN A 241 -9.00 0.55 -9.44
N GLU A 242 -7.72 0.54 -9.03
CA GLU A 242 -7.07 1.76 -8.52
C GLU A 242 -6.90 2.82 -9.62
N ILE A 243 -6.60 2.42 -10.85
CA ILE A 243 -6.65 3.33 -12.02
C ILE A 243 -8.04 3.95 -12.15
N ILE A 244 -9.11 3.14 -12.14
CA ILE A 244 -10.48 3.64 -12.25
C ILE A 244 -10.79 4.66 -11.14
N ARG A 245 -10.39 4.36 -9.90
CA ARG A 245 -10.59 5.26 -8.76
C ARG A 245 -9.90 6.59 -8.97
N VAL A 246 -8.61 6.58 -9.32
CA VAL A 246 -7.80 7.81 -9.45
C VAL A 246 -8.25 8.65 -10.64
N LEU A 247 -8.68 8.02 -11.74
CA LEU A 247 -9.23 8.73 -12.90
C LEU A 247 -10.46 9.59 -12.55
N GLN A 248 -11.22 9.20 -11.53
CA GLN A 248 -12.45 9.86 -11.09
C GLN A 248 -12.21 10.93 -10.00
N LEU A 249 -10.96 11.12 -9.54
CA LEU A 249 -10.63 12.14 -8.55
C LEU A 249 -10.49 13.51 -9.19
N THR A 250 -11.28 14.45 -8.69
CA THR A 250 -11.30 15.86 -9.13
C THR A 250 -10.68 16.81 -8.11
N THR A 251 -10.33 16.30 -6.93
CA THR A 251 -9.72 17.05 -5.83
C THR A 251 -8.59 16.23 -5.22
N TYR A 252 -7.60 16.90 -4.64
CA TYR A 252 -6.53 16.28 -3.87
C TYR A 252 -6.36 17.06 -2.57
N ASP A 253 -6.29 16.32 -1.46
CA ASP A 253 -5.97 16.86 -0.15
C ASP A 253 -4.55 16.40 0.21
N GLU A 254 -3.60 17.34 0.29
CA GLU A 254 -2.21 17.05 0.63
C GLU A 254 -2.09 16.44 2.04
N ASP A 255 -3.03 16.78 2.94
CA ASP A 255 -3.05 16.34 4.32
C ASP A 255 -3.71 14.95 4.50
N GLU A 256 -4.45 14.42 3.52
CA GLU A 256 -5.16 13.13 3.59
C GLU A 256 -4.21 11.94 3.33
N TRP A 257 -3.96 11.09 4.33
CA TRP A 257 -3.10 9.90 4.22
C TRP A 257 -3.79 8.73 3.54
N ASP A 258 -3.06 7.91 2.78
CA ASP A 258 -3.63 6.73 2.13
C ASP A 258 -4.19 5.68 3.12
N GLN A 259 -3.68 5.71 4.36
CA GLN A 259 -4.16 4.90 5.48
C GLN A 259 -5.28 5.56 6.29
N ASP A 260 -5.67 6.80 5.97
CA ASP A 260 -6.76 7.46 6.67
C ASP A 260 -8.05 6.66 6.48
N ASN A 261 -8.84 6.62 7.55
CA ASN A 261 -10.03 5.78 7.59
C ASN A 261 -10.96 6.06 6.42
N VAL A 262 -11.19 7.33 6.08
CA VAL A 262 -12.05 7.74 4.97
C VAL A 262 -11.50 7.28 3.63
N THR A 263 -10.19 7.42 3.39
CA THR A 263 -9.53 7.00 2.15
C THR A 263 -9.61 5.48 1.96
N VAL A 264 -9.31 4.73 3.01
CA VAL A 264 -9.43 3.26 3.00
C VAL A 264 -10.88 2.82 2.75
N MET A 265 -11.84 3.46 3.40
CA MET A 265 -13.26 3.16 3.19
C MET A 265 -13.72 3.51 1.77
N ARG A 266 -13.26 4.64 1.20
CA ARG A 266 -13.54 5.02 -0.20
C ARG A 266 -12.96 4.03 -1.21
N LYS A 267 -11.71 3.58 -0.99
CA LYS A 267 -11.07 2.53 -1.81
C LYS A 267 -11.89 1.23 -1.76
N ALA A 268 -12.29 0.80 -0.56
CA ALA A 268 -13.12 -0.39 -0.37
C ALA A 268 -14.51 -0.23 -1.02
N LEU A 269 -15.14 0.93 -0.90
CA LEU A 269 -16.44 1.21 -1.49
C LEU A 269 -16.39 1.16 -3.02
N SER A 270 -15.39 1.79 -3.64
CA SER A 270 -15.22 1.78 -5.09
C SER A 270 -15.04 0.35 -5.62
N ALA A 271 -14.26 -0.49 -4.92
CA ALA A 271 -14.09 -1.90 -5.27
C ALA A 271 -15.39 -2.71 -5.07
N ALA A 272 -16.18 -2.43 -4.04
CA ALA A 272 -17.48 -3.08 -3.86
C ALA A 272 -18.47 -2.69 -4.98
N GLN A 273 -18.47 -1.42 -5.39
CA GLN A 273 -19.31 -0.92 -6.48
C GLN A 273 -18.95 -1.53 -7.83
N SER A 274 -17.65 -1.74 -8.12
CA SER A 274 -17.23 -2.35 -9.40
C SER A 274 -17.66 -3.82 -9.51
N LEU A 275 -17.85 -4.51 -8.39
CA LEU A 275 -18.26 -5.92 -8.33
C LEU A 275 -19.79 -6.13 -8.34
N LEU A 276 -20.58 -5.09 -8.05
CA LEU A 276 -22.02 -5.22 -7.83
C LEU A 276 -22.79 -5.77 -9.03
N SER A 277 -22.39 -5.40 -10.27
CA SER A 277 -23.06 -5.89 -11.48
C SER A 277 -22.91 -7.40 -11.61
N ALA A 278 -21.67 -7.91 -11.58
CA ALA A 278 -21.38 -9.33 -11.71
C ALA A 278 -22.07 -10.17 -10.62
N ALA A 279 -22.14 -9.64 -9.39
CA ALA A 279 -22.87 -10.25 -8.29
C ALA A 279 -24.38 -10.34 -8.58
N CYS A 280 -24.99 -9.24 -9.04
CA CYS A 280 -26.42 -9.21 -9.39
C CYS A 280 -26.75 -10.12 -10.57
N ASP A 281 -25.88 -10.17 -11.59
CA ASP A 281 -26.08 -11.00 -12.79
C ASP A 281 -26.09 -12.49 -12.43
N TRP A 282 -25.20 -12.92 -11.53
CA TRP A 282 -25.18 -14.30 -11.04
C TRP A 282 -26.39 -14.68 -10.18
N LEU A 283 -26.94 -13.72 -9.43
CA LEU A 283 -28.18 -13.91 -8.68
C LEU A 283 -29.42 -13.94 -9.60
N ALA A 284 -29.38 -13.21 -10.71
CA ALA A 284 -30.43 -13.23 -11.71
C ALA A 284 -30.49 -14.55 -12.50
N ASP A 285 -29.33 -15.20 -12.73
CA ASP A 285 -29.26 -16.51 -13.38
C ASP A 285 -29.64 -17.65 -12.42
N PRO A 286 -30.77 -18.37 -12.64
CA PRO A 286 -31.16 -19.52 -11.81
C PRO A 286 -30.14 -20.66 -11.80
N ASN A 287 -29.33 -20.77 -12.86
CA ASN A 287 -28.36 -21.85 -13.07
C ASN A 287 -26.92 -21.40 -12.80
N GLY A 288 -26.72 -20.20 -12.23
CA GLY A 288 -25.38 -19.65 -12.00
C GLY A 288 -24.55 -20.56 -11.08
N ARG A 289 -23.45 -21.10 -11.57
CA ARG A 289 -22.65 -22.10 -10.83
C ARG A 289 -22.01 -21.50 -9.56
N PRO A 290 -22.08 -22.18 -8.40
CA PRO A 290 -21.26 -21.83 -7.23
C PRO A 290 -19.76 -21.83 -7.58
N GLY A 291 -18.97 -20.92 -7.00
CA GLY A 291 -17.54 -20.76 -7.32
C GLY A 291 -17.24 -19.94 -8.58
N SER A 292 -18.27 -19.52 -9.33
CA SER A 292 -18.10 -18.63 -10.49
C SER A 292 -17.86 -17.17 -10.08
N VAL A 293 -17.49 -16.35 -11.06
CA VAL A 293 -17.09 -14.94 -10.89
C VAL A 293 -18.11 -14.14 -10.06
N GLY A 294 -19.41 -14.32 -10.32
CA GLY A 294 -20.45 -13.56 -9.62
C GLY A 294 -20.63 -13.95 -8.16
N GLU A 295 -20.49 -15.22 -7.79
CA GLU A 295 -20.50 -15.64 -6.38
C GLU A 295 -19.28 -15.09 -5.63
N LYS A 296 -18.09 -15.19 -6.24
CA LYS A 296 -16.86 -14.58 -5.71
C LYS A 296 -16.99 -13.06 -5.56
N ALA A 297 -17.69 -12.39 -6.48
CA ALA A 297 -17.98 -10.96 -6.39
C ALA A 297 -18.80 -10.64 -5.12
N ILE A 298 -19.82 -11.44 -4.78
CA ILE A 298 -20.61 -11.27 -3.55
C ILE A 298 -19.72 -11.41 -2.30
N ARG A 299 -18.87 -12.44 -2.25
CA ARG A 299 -17.95 -12.66 -1.12
C ARG A 299 -17.00 -11.47 -0.94
N ARG A 300 -16.42 -10.98 -2.04
CA ARG A 300 -15.52 -9.82 -2.03
C ARG A 300 -16.23 -8.54 -1.59
N ILE A 301 -17.47 -8.32 -2.02
CA ILE A 301 -18.28 -7.18 -1.53
C ILE A 301 -18.43 -7.25 -0.01
N CYS A 302 -18.68 -8.43 0.57
CA CYS A 302 -18.78 -8.60 2.02
C CYS A 302 -17.43 -8.35 2.74
N GLU A 303 -16.31 -8.76 2.15
CA GLU A 303 -14.96 -8.42 2.67
C GLU A 303 -14.72 -6.90 2.68
N TYR A 304 -15.12 -6.19 1.62
CA TYR A 304 -15.01 -4.73 1.57
C TYR A 304 -15.98 -4.06 2.55
N ALA A 305 -17.17 -4.60 2.75
CA ALA A 305 -18.13 -4.13 3.74
C ALA A 305 -17.56 -4.22 5.17
N GLU A 306 -16.89 -5.33 5.52
CA GLU A 306 -16.21 -5.47 6.82
C GLU A 306 -15.08 -4.45 6.98
N LYS A 307 -14.28 -4.21 5.94
CA LYS A 307 -13.22 -3.19 5.96
C LYS A 307 -13.76 -1.78 6.23
N ILE A 308 -14.94 -1.48 5.69
CA ILE A 308 -15.65 -0.21 5.92
C ILE A 308 -16.19 -0.18 7.34
N ALA A 309 -16.91 -1.22 7.77
CA ALA A 309 -17.50 -1.31 9.11
C ALA A 309 -16.47 -1.16 10.23
N ALA A 310 -15.28 -1.73 10.07
CA ALA A 310 -14.18 -1.61 11.04
C ALA A 310 -13.70 -0.15 11.26
N ARG A 311 -14.09 0.78 10.39
CA ARG A 311 -13.71 2.20 10.40
C ARG A 311 -14.91 3.15 10.46
N SER A 312 -16.12 2.60 10.57
CA SER A 312 -17.38 3.34 10.65
C SER A 312 -17.72 3.72 12.09
N LEU A 313 -18.70 4.61 12.24
CA LEU A 313 -19.30 4.90 13.55
C LEU A 313 -19.98 3.64 14.12
N PRO A 314 -20.13 3.51 15.46
CA PRO A 314 -20.65 2.28 16.07
C PRO A 314 -22.01 1.80 15.54
N GLU A 315 -22.92 2.74 15.25
CA GLU A 315 -24.24 2.44 14.69
C GLU A 315 -24.15 1.84 13.27
N ASP A 316 -23.38 2.51 12.40
CA ASP A 316 -23.10 2.05 11.03
C ASP A 316 -22.33 0.72 11.02
N GLN A 317 -21.35 0.57 11.92
CA GLN A 317 -20.54 -0.63 12.06
C GLN A 317 -21.40 -1.86 12.34
N TYR A 318 -22.35 -1.76 13.28
CA TYR A 318 -23.25 -2.87 13.60
C TYR A 318 -24.15 -3.20 12.41
N ALA A 319 -24.76 -2.20 11.79
CA ALA A 319 -25.68 -2.39 10.66
C ALA A 319 -24.99 -3.03 9.45
N ILE A 320 -23.79 -2.55 9.09
CA ILE A 320 -23.02 -3.07 7.96
C ILE A 320 -22.60 -4.53 8.22
N ARG A 321 -22.06 -4.82 9.42
CA ARG A 321 -21.66 -6.19 9.79
C ARG A 321 -22.81 -7.16 9.73
N HIS A 322 -23.96 -6.75 10.26
CA HIS A 322 -25.17 -7.55 10.23
C HIS A 322 -25.59 -7.87 8.79
N ASN A 323 -25.68 -6.86 7.92
CA ASN A 323 -26.01 -7.05 6.51
C ASN A 323 -25.01 -7.95 5.77
N ALA A 324 -23.72 -7.80 6.02
CA ALA A 324 -22.68 -8.63 5.40
C ALA A 324 -22.80 -10.11 5.81
N VAL A 325 -23.08 -10.38 7.09
CA VAL A 325 -23.31 -11.75 7.59
C VAL A 325 -24.57 -12.35 6.97
N GLU A 326 -25.66 -11.59 6.88
CA GLU A 326 -26.90 -12.07 6.25
C GLU A 326 -26.73 -12.38 4.76
N ILE A 327 -26.05 -11.50 4.01
CA ILE A 327 -25.74 -11.74 2.58
C ILE A 327 -24.87 -12.98 2.43
N THR A 328 -23.87 -13.16 3.30
CA THR A 328 -23.01 -14.35 3.31
C THR A 328 -23.86 -15.61 3.51
N SER A 329 -24.74 -15.62 4.51
CA SER A 329 -25.62 -16.75 4.79
C SER A 329 -26.60 -17.06 3.65
N LEU A 330 -27.19 -16.03 3.04
CA LEU A 330 -28.05 -16.19 1.86
C LEU A 330 -27.27 -16.78 0.68
N THR A 331 -26.04 -16.32 0.48
CA THR A 331 -25.16 -16.82 -0.59
C THR A 331 -24.84 -18.30 -0.39
N ASP A 332 -24.49 -18.72 0.84
CA ASP A 332 -24.26 -20.12 1.19
C ASP A 332 -25.48 -20.99 0.88
N GLN A 333 -26.67 -20.55 1.30
CA GLN A 333 -27.93 -21.26 1.05
C GLN A 333 -28.25 -21.35 -0.45
N ILE A 334 -28.04 -20.28 -1.22
CA ILE A 334 -28.22 -20.28 -2.67
C ILE A 334 -27.25 -21.27 -3.32
N CYS A 335 -25.98 -21.30 -2.89
CA CYS A 335 -25.01 -22.26 -3.40
C CYS A 335 -25.42 -23.71 -3.11
N GLU A 336 -25.89 -24.01 -1.90
CA GLU A 336 -26.40 -25.34 -1.55
C GLU A 336 -27.60 -25.74 -2.41
N LEU A 337 -28.58 -24.86 -2.59
CA LEU A 337 -29.78 -25.12 -3.39
C LEU A 337 -29.42 -25.34 -4.87
N ARG A 338 -28.51 -24.54 -5.43
CA ARG A 338 -28.03 -24.70 -6.82
C ARG A 338 -27.28 -26.02 -7.01
N ASN A 339 -26.46 -26.44 -6.04
CA ASN A 339 -25.79 -27.74 -6.07
C ASN A 339 -26.79 -28.91 -6.02
N ARG A 340 -27.93 -28.73 -5.34
CA ARG A 340 -29.02 -29.73 -5.27
C ARG A 340 -30.03 -29.63 -6.43
N GLY A 341 -29.85 -28.68 -7.36
CA GLY A 341 -30.79 -28.44 -8.46
C GLY A 341 -32.17 -27.96 -8.03
N THR A 342 -32.27 -27.30 -6.86
CA THR A 342 -33.52 -26.81 -6.27
C THR A 342 -33.74 -25.32 -6.56
N ASP A 343 -35.00 -24.88 -6.66
CA ASP A 343 -35.32 -23.46 -6.89
C ASP A 343 -34.80 -22.58 -5.75
N ASN A 344 -34.16 -21.47 -6.13
CA ASN A 344 -33.51 -20.49 -5.25
C ASN A 344 -33.91 -19.05 -5.59
N GLN A 345 -34.82 -18.84 -6.56
CA GLN A 345 -35.10 -17.53 -7.14
C GLN A 345 -35.56 -16.47 -6.14
N VAL A 346 -36.38 -16.85 -5.16
CA VAL A 346 -36.86 -15.92 -4.12
C VAL A 346 -35.70 -15.45 -3.23
N MET A 347 -34.85 -16.38 -2.80
CA MET A 347 -33.64 -16.07 -2.02
C MET A 347 -32.65 -15.24 -2.83
N ALA A 348 -32.44 -15.59 -4.10
CA ALA A 348 -31.53 -14.87 -4.98
C ALA A 348 -31.96 -13.42 -5.22
N ARG A 349 -33.27 -13.17 -5.42
CA ARG A 349 -33.83 -11.81 -5.50
C ARG A 349 -33.68 -11.03 -4.19
N SER A 350 -33.91 -11.68 -3.05
CA SER A 350 -33.72 -11.07 -1.74
C SER A 350 -32.25 -10.69 -1.49
N CYS A 351 -31.32 -11.59 -1.82
CA CYS A 351 -29.89 -11.35 -1.74
C CYS A 351 -29.45 -10.19 -2.66
N ALA A 352 -29.96 -10.14 -3.89
CA ALA A 352 -29.65 -9.07 -4.84
C ALA A 352 -30.15 -7.70 -4.33
N GLN A 353 -31.32 -7.66 -3.72
CA GLN A 353 -31.83 -6.42 -3.11
C GLN A 353 -30.97 -5.97 -1.94
N LYS A 354 -30.62 -6.89 -1.01
CA LYS A 354 -29.72 -6.58 0.10
C LYS A 354 -28.35 -6.08 -0.35
N LEU A 355 -27.79 -6.65 -1.43
CA LEU A 355 -26.54 -6.16 -2.03
C LEU A 355 -26.66 -4.74 -2.57
N ARG A 356 -27.78 -4.41 -3.24
CA ARG A 356 -28.04 -3.04 -3.71
C ARG A 356 -28.23 -2.05 -2.57
N ASP A 357 -28.92 -2.46 -1.50
CA ASP A 357 -29.15 -1.63 -0.31
C ASP A 357 -27.85 -1.45 0.52
N LEU A 358 -26.94 -2.42 0.46
CA LEU A 358 -25.63 -2.33 1.09
C LEU A 358 -24.68 -1.42 0.29
N VAL A 359 -24.44 -1.73 -0.98
CA VAL A 359 -23.43 -1.07 -1.82
C VAL A 359 -23.89 0.27 -2.38
N GLY A 360 -25.19 0.41 -2.61
CA GLY A 360 -25.79 1.54 -3.32
C GLY A 360 -25.83 1.31 -4.83
N THR A 361 -26.80 1.97 -5.47
CA THR A 361 -26.97 2.01 -6.92
C THR A 361 -27.04 3.48 -7.36
N LYS A 362 -27.30 3.73 -8.65
CA LYS A 362 -27.56 5.10 -9.13
C LYS A 362 -28.84 5.70 -8.53
N GLU A 363 -29.76 4.87 -8.05
CA GLU A 363 -31.09 5.26 -7.58
C GLU A 363 -31.21 5.21 -6.04
N SER A 364 -30.30 4.51 -5.36
CA SER A 364 -30.30 4.33 -3.90
C SER A 364 -28.91 4.57 -3.33
N GLN A 365 -28.81 5.40 -2.29
CA GLN A 365 -27.52 5.83 -1.73
C GLN A 365 -26.74 4.72 -1.01
N GLY A 366 -27.36 3.58 -0.68
CA GLY A 366 -26.69 2.43 -0.05
C GLY A 366 -26.19 2.69 1.38
N SER A 367 -25.98 1.62 2.15
CA SER A 367 -25.48 1.73 3.54
C SER A 367 -23.98 2.05 3.60
N LEU A 368 -23.17 1.47 2.70
CA LEU A 368 -21.72 1.70 2.67
C LEU A 368 -21.35 3.15 2.32
N PRO A 369 -21.92 3.80 1.27
CA PRO A 369 -21.64 5.20 1.00
C PRO A 369 -22.08 6.13 2.13
N MET A 370 -23.21 5.84 2.79
CA MET A 370 -23.68 6.61 3.94
C MET A 370 -22.72 6.53 5.12
N ALA A 371 -22.16 5.36 5.42
CA ALA A 371 -21.17 5.21 6.48
C ALA A 371 -19.85 5.93 6.16
N VAL A 372 -19.42 5.94 4.89
CA VAL A 372 -18.25 6.73 4.44
C VAL A 372 -18.51 8.22 4.64
N PHE A 373 -19.68 8.69 4.22
CA PHE A 373 -20.06 10.10 4.37
C PHE A 373 -20.21 10.49 5.85
N GLY A 374 -20.82 9.63 6.67
CA GLY A 374 -20.95 9.79 8.11
C GLY A 374 -19.59 9.91 8.80
N ALA A 375 -18.66 9.01 8.47
CA ALA A 375 -17.28 9.06 8.99
C ALA A 375 -16.56 10.36 8.60
N GLN A 376 -16.73 10.83 7.36
CA GLN A 376 -16.15 12.09 6.91
C GLN A 376 -16.76 13.31 7.61
N ARG A 377 -18.10 13.35 7.76
CA ARG A 377 -18.82 14.50 8.33
C ARG A 377 -18.68 14.60 9.84
N ALA A 378 -18.61 13.46 10.53
CA ALA A 378 -18.44 13.43 11.98
C ALA A 378 -17.10 14.02 12.41
N GLY A 379 -16.15 14.21 11.47
CA GLY A 379 -14.86 14.85 11.75
C GLY A 379 -14.12 14.16 12.88
N VAL A 380 -14.37 12.85 13.08
CA VAL A 380 -13.76 12.06 14.15
C VAL A 380 -12.27 12.06 13.86
N GLN A 381 -11.55 12.95 14.52
CA GLN A 381 -10.11 12.94 14.52
C GLN A 381 -9.72 11.62 15.19
N HIS A 382 -9.03 10.79 14.44
CA HIS A 382 -8.49 9.54 14.97
C HIS A 382 -7.08 9.80 15.47
N PRO A 383 -6.57 8.92 16.36
CA PRO A 383 -5.14 8.87 16.62
C PRO A 383 -4.38 8.86 15.30
N ALA A 384 -3.32 9.66 15.20
CA ALA A 384 -2.50 9.71 13.99
C ALA A 384 -1.97 8.31 13.63
N HIS A 385 -1.74 8.07 12.35
CA HIS A 385 -1.24 6.77 11.87
C HIS A 385 0.20 6.50 12.36
N THR A 386 1.01 7.55 12.59
CA THR A 386 2.38 7.48 13.16
C THR A 386 2.41 7.71 14.67
N ALA A 387 3.36 7.08 15.36
CA ALA A 387 3.62 7.25 16.79
C ALA A 387 4.08 8.68 17.11
N GLY A 388 4.87 9.30 16.22
CA GLY A 388 5.22 10.72 16.33
C GLY A 388 3.98 11.62 16.32
N GLY A 389 3.05 11.39 15.38
CA GLY A 389 1.77 12.12 15.35
C GLY A 389 0.89 11.85 16.56
N ARG A 390 0.86 10.60 17.06
CA ARG A 390 0.12 10.26 18.30
C ARG A 390 0.73 10.94 19.52
N LEU A 391 2.05 11.01 19.59
CA LEU A 391 2.75 11.74 20.65
C LEU A 391 2.41 13.24 20.57
N GLU A 392 2.41 13.83 19.38
CA GLU A 392 2.00 15.23 19.20
C GLU A 392 0.54 15.48 19.62
N GLN A 393 -0.39 14.60 19.23
CA GLN A 393 -1.79 14.66 19.67
C GLN A 393 -1.94 14.51 21.19
N ALA A 394 -1.23 13.55 21.79
CA ALA A 394 -1.21 13.35 23.23
C ALA A 394 -0.64 14.57 23.96
N LEU A 395 0.50 15.11 23.51
CA LEU A 395 1.11 16.30 24.09
C LEU A 395 0.21 17.53 23.95
N ARG A 396 -0.48 17.68 22.81
CA ARG A 396 -1.45 18.75 22.60
C ARG A 396 -2.63 18.67 23.56
N TRP A 397 -3.14 17.47 23.85
CA TRP A 397 -4.15 17.27 24.90
C TRP A 397 -3.62 17.70 26.28
N LEU A 398 -2.37 17.36 26.61
CA LEU A 398 -1.74 17.81 27.85
C LEU A 398 -1.48 19.33 27.90
N ASP A 399 -1.24 19.98 26.76
CA ASP A 399 -0.99 21.43 26.71
C ASP A 399 -2.26 22.29 26.77
N ASN A 400 -3.43 21.72 26.49
CA ASN A 400 -4.68 22.48 26.39
C ASN A 400 -5.74 22.02 27.40
N PRO A 401 -5.55 22.25 28.71
CA PRO A 401 -6.53 21.90 29.74
C PRO A 401 -7.92 22.52 29.47
N GLY A 402 -8.96 21.68 29.48
CA GLY A 402 -10.35 22.12 29.35
C GLY A 402 -10.84 22.36 27.91
N VAL A 403 -9.97 22.19 26.89
CA VAL A 403 -10.40 22.16 25.50
C VAL A 403 -10.92 20.76 25.17
N ASN A 404 -12.14 20.66 24.65
CA ASN A 404 -12.69 19.39 24.22
C ASN A 404 -12.06 18.99 22.87
N ASP A 405 -11.16 17.99 22.90
CA ASP A 405 -10.54 17.40 21.72
C ASP A 405 -11.30 16.16 21.21
N SER A 406 -12.54 15.94 21.66
CA SER A 406 -13.34 14.75 21.36
C SER A 406 -12.68 13.42 21.75
N GLY A 407 -11.73 13.43 22.70
CA GLY A 407 -11.04 12.23 23.21
C GLY A 407 -9.85 11.77 22.37
N VAL A 408 -9.41 12.56 21.38
CA VAL A 408 -8.30 12.25 20.48
C VAL A 408 -7.01 11.98 21.25
N GLY A 409 -6.63 12.88 22.16
CA GLY A 409 -5.38 12.78 22.90
C GLY A 409 -5.32 11.55 23.78
N LEU A 410 -6.40 11.25 24.51
CA LEU A 410 -6.48 10.03 25.33
C LEU A 410 -6.44 8.75 24.47
N ASN A 411 -7.13 8.75 23.33
CA ASN A 411 -7.09 7.63 22.39
C ASN A 411 -5.70 7.47 21.75
N ALA A 412 -4.98 8.57 21.51
CA ALA A 412 -3.61 8.55 21.02
C ALA A 412 -2.64 7.95 22.05
N VAL A 413 -2.78 8.29 23.33
CA VAL A 413 -2.02 7.68 24.44
C VAL A 413 -2.26 6.17 24.48
N ARG A 414 -3.52 5.72 24.50
CA ARG A 414 -3.88 4.29 24.52
C ARG A 414 -3.31 3.54 23.32
N SER A 415 -3.48 4.11 22.13
CA SER A 415 -2.97 3.52 20.88
C SER A 415 -1.44 3.42 20.87
N MET A 416 -0.74 4.37 21.48
CA MET A 416 0.72 4.34 21.61
C MET A 416 1.19 3.29 22.62
N VAL A 417 0.50 3.17 23.76
CA VAL A 417 0.76 2.14 24.78
C VAL A 417 0.54 0.73 24.23
N ASP A 418 -0.56 0.49 23.51
CA ASP A 418 -0.84 -0.83 22.94
C ASP A 418 0.20 -1.24 21.90
N GLU A 419 0.67 -0.30 21.08
CA GLU A 419 1.74 -0.58 20.11
C GLU A 419 3.09 -0.81 20.80
N ALA A 420 3.40 -0.06 21.86
CA ALA A 420 4.59 -0.26 22.66
C ALA A 420 4.61 -1.65 23.35
N ARG A 421 3.46 -2.14 23.81
CA ARG A 421 3.32 -3.51 24.34
C ARG A 421 3.64 -4.56 23.28
N ARG A 422 3.09 -4.40 22.07
CA ARG A 422 3.38 -5.31 20.94
C ARG A 422 4.86 -5.31 20.55
N LEU A 423 5.51 -4.14 20.59
CA LEU A 423 6.96 -4.02 20.39
C LEU A 423 7.73 -4.73 21.52
N ALA A 424 7.31 -4.52 22.77
CA ALA A 424 7.93 -5.12 23.96
C ALA A 424 7.89 -6.65 23.93
N ASP A 425 6.81 -7.24 23.44
CA ASP A 425 6.67 -8.70 23.37
C ASP A 425 7.71 -9.38 22.45
N GLN A 426 8.38 -8.60 21.60
CA GLN A 426 9.46 -9.06 20.72
C GLN A 426 10.86 -8.82 21.32
N LEU A 427 10.96 -8.29 22.53
CA LEU A 427 12.21 -7.99 23.22
C LEU A 427 12.61 -9.11 24.21
N PRO A 428 13.89 -9.19 24.60
CA PRO A 428 14.33 -10.02 25.72
C PRO A 428 13.54 -9.71 27.00
N ALA A 429 13.32 -10.72 27.85
CA ALA A 429 12.44 -10.64 29.02
C ALA A 429 12.69 -9.40 29.89
N ALA A 430 13.95 -9.07 30.19
CA ALA A 430 14.29 -7.93 31.02
C ALA A 430 13.89 -6.57 30.39
N GLU A 431 14.08 -6.40 29.08
CA GLU A 431 13.67 -5.17 28.38
C GLU A 431 12.14 -5.12 28.21
N ARG A 432 11.51 -6.26 27.91
CA ARG A 432 10.07 -6.39 27.81
C ARG A 432 9.37 -5.97 29.11
N ASP A 433 9.83 -6.48 30.26
CA ASP A 433 9.22 -6.18 31.55
C ASP A 433 9.37 -4.69 31.93
N ARG A 434 10.50 -4.08 31.55
CA ARG A 434 10.72 -2.63 31.71
C ARG A 434 9.73 -1.81 30.89
N VAL A 435 9.51 -2.16 29.62
CA VAL A 435 8.54 -1.44 28.76
C VAL A 435 7.12 -1.64 29.24
N HIS A 436 6.74 -2.86 29.63
CA HIS A 436 5.40 -3.13 30.20
C HIS A 436 5.15 -2.34 31.49
N GLY A 437 6.15 -2.20 32.35
CA GLY A 437 6.08 -1.35 33.54
C GLY A 437 5.79 0.11 33.20
N LEU A 438 6.54 0.68 32.24
CA LEU A 438 6.33 2.05 31.75
C LEU A 438 4.94 2.25 31.14
N CYS A 439 4.47 1.30 30.34
CA CYS A 439 3.12 1.28 29.78
C CYS A 439 2.04 1.29 30.87
N GLY A 440 2.21 0.50 31.93
CA GLY A 440 1.30 0.47 33.07
C GLY A 440 1.24 1.79 33.83
N ASP A 441 2.39 2.46 34.01
CA ASP A 441 2.45 3.79 34.62
C ASP A 441 1.73 4.84 33.78
N ILE A 442 1.92 4.82 32.46
CA ILE A 442 1.25 5.74 31.53
C ILE A 442 -0.27 5.55 31.58
N ASP A 443 -0.77 4.31 31.54
CA ASP A 443 -2.20 4.03 31.64
C ASP A 443 -2.79 4.53 32.96
N ARG A 444 -2.08 4.32 34.07
CA ARG A 444 -2.53 4.82 35.38
C ARG A 444 -2.64 6.34 35.39
N LEU A 445 -1.60 7.04 34.95
CA LEU A 445 -1.56 8.51 34.91
C LEU A 445 -2.63 9.09 33.96
N ALA A 446 -2.78 8.52 32.77
CA ALA A 446 -3.75 8.95 31.78
C ALA A 446 -5.20 8.76 32.26
N ASN A 447 -5.51 7.62 32.89
CA ASN A 447 -6.85 7.37 33.43
C ASN A 447 -7.17 8.27 34.64
N GLN A 448 -6.20 8.55 35.51
CA GLN A 448 -6.36 9.49 36.62
C GLN A 448 -6.63 10.92 36.11
N LEU A 449 -5.86 11.38 35.12
CA LEU A 449 -6.05 12.70 34.51
C LEU A 449 -7.43 12.79 33.84
N ALA A 450 -7.82 11.78 33.07
CA ALA A 450 -9.12 11.73 32.40
C ALA A 450 -10.31 11.69 33.39
N ASP A 451 -10.15 11.11 34.59
CA ASP A 451 -11.16 11.19 35.66
C ASP A 451 -11.28 12.60 36.23
N LEU A 452 -10.15 13.26 36.51
CA LEU A 452 -10.14 14.65 36.99
C LEU A 452 -10.77 15.61 35.99
N GLU A 453 -10.48 15.45 34.69
CA GLU A 453 -11.08 16.26 33.63
C GLU A 453 -12.59 16.05 33.52
N ARG A 454 -13.07 14.80 33.59
CA ARG A 454 -14.51 14.48 33.62
C ARG A 454 -15.23 15.07 34.83
N ARG A 455 -14.53 15.20 35.96
CA ARG A 455 -15.05 15.82 37.20
C ARG A 455 -14.96 17.35 37.21
N GLY A 456 -14.48 17.97 36.12
CA GLY A 456 -14.28 19.42 36.04
C GLY A 456 -13.08 19.95 36.85
N LEU A 457 -12.23 19.05 37.37
CA LEU A 457 -11.04 19.37 38.17
C LEU A 457 -9.75 19.38 37.31
N GLY A 458 -9.89 19.52 35.99
CA GLY A 458 -8.78 19.52 35.04
C GLY A 458 -7.77 20.65 35.22
N ASN A 459 -8.13 21.74 35.91
CA ASN A 459 -7.22 22.87 36.20
C ASN A 459 -6.63 22.83 37.63
N SER A 460 -6.80 21.72 38.34
CA SER A 460 -6.24 21.56 39.68
C SER A 460 -4.71 21.43 39.66
N PRO A 461 -4.01 21.78 40.76
CA PRO A 461 -2.57 21.53 40.90
C PRO A 461 -2.21 20.04 40.75
N GLU A 462 -3.11 19.15 41.17
CA GLU A 462 -3.00 17.69 40.99
C GLU A 462 -3.00 17.32 39.50
N ALA A 463 -3.97 17.84 38.73
CA ALA A 463 -4.04 17.62 37.29
C ALA A 463 -2.81 18.19 36.56
N TYR A 464 -2.29 19.35 36.98
CA TYR A 464 -1.05 19.91 36.42
C TYR A 464 0.15 18.99 36.65
N ASN A 465 0.29 18.43 37.86
CA ASN A 465 1.37 17.50 38.17
C ASN A 465 1.26 16.19 37.37
N LEU A 466 0.05 15.61 37.28
CA LEU A 466 -0.20 14.42 36.45
C LEU A 466 0.16 14.65 34.98
N ARG A 467 -0.15 15.83 34.42
CA ARG A 467 0.22 16.17 33.04
C ARG A 467 1.73 16.20 32.81
N GLN A 468 2.50 16.77 33.74
CA GLN A 468 3.96 16.79 33.61
C GLN A 468 4.56 15.39 33.70
N GLN A 469 4.12 14.58 34.69
CA GLN A 469 4.57 13.20 34.81
C GLN A 469 4.22 12.37 33.55
N LEU A 470 2.99 12.50 33.06
CA LEU A 470 2.53 11.80 31.87
C LEU A 470 3.30 12.24 30.63
N ARG A 471 3.59 13.54 30.49
CA ARG A 471 4.42 14.09 29.40
C ARG A 471 5.81 13.46 29.37
N ASP A 472 6.48 13.42 30.51
CA ASP A 472 7.84 12.87 30.59
C ASP A 472 7.84 11.36 30.29
N LYS A 473 6.84 10.63 30.80
CA LYS A 473 6.68 9.20 30.55
C LYS A 473 6.35 8.88 29.08
N LEU A 474 5.53 9.70 28.43
CA LEU A 474 5.22 9.55 27.00
C LEU A 474 6.45 9.81 26.12
N ARG A 475 7.29 10.79 26.47
CA ARG A 475 8.57 11.04 25.78
C ARG A 475 9.54 9.87 25.99
N GLU A 476 9.69 9.40 27.24
CA GLU A 476 10.50 8.22 27.56
C GLU A 476 10.04 6.99 26.75
N LEU A 477 8.73 6.77 26.63
CA LEU A 477 8.17 5.68 25.83
C LEU A 477 8.51 5.84 24.35
N GLY A 478 8.35 7.05 23.80
CA GLY A 478 8.71 7.35 22.41
C GLY A 478 10.18 7.06 22.09
N ASP A 479 11.09 7.49 22.96
CA ASP A 479 12.53 7.26 22.81
C ASP A 479 12.89 5.77 22.86
N ILE A 480 12.26 5.01 23.77
CA ILE A 480 12.45 3.55 23.86
C ILE A 480 11.94 2.86 22.61
N MET A 481 10.74 3.21 22.13
CA MET A 481 10.17 2.64 20.90
C MET A 481 11.08 2.90 19.70
N LYS A 482 11.60 4.13 19.58
CA LYS A 482 12.54 4.52 18.51
C LYS A 482 13.80 3.66 18.53
N ARG A 483 14.44 3.53 19.70
CA ARG A 483 15.65 2.71 19.87
C ARG A 483 15.42 1.25 19.50
N VAL A 484 14.36 0.65 20.05
CA VAL A 484 13.99 -0.75 19.80
C VAL A 484 13.75 -0.99 18.30
N LEU A 485 13.10 -0.04 17.64
CA LEU A 485 12.82 -0.12 16.22
C LEU A 485 14.10 -0.06 15.38
N THR A 486 15.02 0.86 15.69
CA THR A 486 16.31 0.97 15.01
C THR A 486 17.13 -0.31 15.18
N ASP A 487 17.18 -0.87 16.39
CA ASP A 487 17.87 -2.15 16.66
C ASP A 487 17.29 -3.29 15.80
N LYS A 488 15.95 -3.38 15.71
CA LYS A 488 15.28 -4.37 14.85
C LYS A 488 15.61 -4.20 13.37
N VAL A 489 15.73 -2.97 12.89
CA VAL A 489 16.07 -2.73 11.48
C VAL A 489 17.51 -3.12 11.16
N VAL A 490 18.43 -2.86 12.09
CA VAL A 490 19.81 -3.31 11.96
C VAL A 490 19.85 -4.83 11.85
N GLU A 491 19.10 -5.55 12.69
CA GLU A 491 19.05 -7.02 12.71
C GLU A 491 18.30 -7.62 11.52
N ASP A 492 17.03 -7.25 11.29
CA ASP A 492 16.16 -7.91 10.30
C ASP A 492 16.53 -7.58 8.85
N PHE A 493 17.15 -6.42 8.59
CA PHE A 493 17.58 -6.01 7.24
C PHE A 493 19.09 -6.18 6.99
N ALA A 494 19.83 -6.80 7.92
CA ALA A 494 21.25 -7.13 7.72
C ALA A 494 21.44 -8.05 6.49
N ASP A 495 20.52 -8.99 6.29
CA ASP A 495 20.59 -9.98 5.21
C ASP A 495 19.24 -10.21 4.53
N ILE A 496 19.02 -9.49 3.44
CA ILE A 496 17.83 -9.64 2.61
C ILE A 496 18.01 -10.67 1.47
N THR A 497 19.21 -11.21 1.29
CA THR A 497 19.59 -11.91 0.04
C THR A 497 19.81 -13.42 0.24
N THR A 498 20.45 -13.83 1.33
CA THR A 498 20.83 -15.24 1.52
C THR A 498 19.64 -16.17 1.70
N PRO A 499 18.57 -15.84 2.45
CA PRO A 499 17.40 -16.71 2.54
C PRO A 499 16.80 -17.02 1.16
N LEU A 500 16.72 -16.02 0.27
CA LEU A 500 16.23 -16.21 -1.09
C LEU A 500 17.20 -17.05 -1.93
N LYS A 501 18.51 -16.78 -1.87
CA LYS A 501 19.51 -17.59 -2.59
C LYS A 501 19.49 -19.06 -2.17
N ALA A 502 19.46 -19.33 -0.86
CA ALA A 502 19.40 -20.69 -0.34
C ALA A 502 18.10 -21.41 -0.73
N PHE A 503 16.98 -20.68 -0.81
CA PHE A 503 15.73 -21.23 -1.35
C PHE A 503 15.86 -21.56 -2.84
N VAL A 504 16.44 -20.68 -3.65
CA VAL A 504 16.69 -20.91 -5.08
C VAL A 504 17.57 -22.14 -5.30
N GLU A 505 18.65 -22.29 -4.53
CA GLU A 505 19.51 -23.48 -4.58
C GLU A 505 18.72 -24.77 -4.29
N ALA A 506 17.80 -24.73 -3.32
CA ALA A 506 16.94 -25.87 -3.01
C ALA A 506 15.90 -26.17 -4.11
N VAL A 507 15.37 -25.15 -4.79
CA VAL A 507 14.45 -25.30 -5.94
C VAL A 507 15.13 -26.05 -7.09
N TYR A 508 16.40 -25.74 -7.35
CA TYR A 508 17.21 -26.36 -8.41
C TYR A 508 17.96 -27.62 -7.97
N ALA A 509 17.75 -28.11 -6.74
CA ALA A 509 18.43 -29.29 -6.24
C ALA A 509 18.20 -30.51 -7.17
N PRO A 510 19.24 -31.29 -7.52
CA PRO A 510 19.11 -32.50 -8.31
C PRO A 510 18.17 -33.53 -7.67
N ARG A 511 17.53 -34.37 -8.49
CA ARG A 511 16.54 -35.36 -8.01
C ARG A 511 17.17 -36.47 -7.15
N GLU A 512 18.46 -36.69 -7.33
CA GLU A 512 19.24 -37.73 -6.64
C GLU A 512 19.76 -37.26 -5.28
N MET A 513 19.59 -35.98 -4.94
CA MET A 513 20.07 -35.43 -3.66
C MET A 513 19.31 -36.09 -2.50
N PRO A 514 20.01 -36.67 -1.50
CA PRO A 514 19.37 -37.14 -0.28
C PRO A 514 18.65 -35.99 0.44
N GLU A 515 17.51 -36.28 1.09
CA GLU A 515 16.75 -35.30 1.88
C GLU A 515 16.32 -34.06 1.09
N ARG A 516 16.17 -34.18 -0.24
CA ARG A 516 15.83 -33.08 -1.14
C ARG A 516 14.57 -32.32 -0.71
N ASP A 517 13.49 -33.04 -0.43
CA ASP A 517 12.20 -32.46 -0.01
C ASP A 517 12.30 -31.76 1.35
N GLU A 518 13.01 -32.37 2.31
CA GLU A 518 13.23 -31.78 3.63
C GLU A 518 14.08 -30.50 3.55
N ASN A 519 15.14 -30.53 2.75
CA ASN A 519 15.96 -29.33 2.48
C ASN A 519 15.13 -28.23 1.82
N PHE A 520 14.29 -28.57 0.83
CA PHE A 520 13.40 -27.60 0.20
C PHE A 520 12.44 -26.95 1.21
N GLU A 521 11.73 -27.75 2.00
CA GLU A 521 10.78 -27.24 2.99
C GLU A 521 11.47 -26.40 4.07
N HIS A 522 12.65 -26.81 4.52
CA HIS A 522 13.44 -26.03 5.47
C HIS A 522 13.87 -24.67 4.90
N LYS A 523 14.37 -24.62 3.66
CA LYS A 523 14.74 -23.34 3.02
C LYS A 523 13.52 -22.47 2.70
N ALA A 524 12.39 -23.08 2.34
CA ALA A 524 11.13 -22.39 2.14
C ALA A 524 10.61 -21.77 3.44
N ALA A 525 10.64 -22.51 4.55
CA ALA A 525 10.28 -22.01 5.87
C ALA A 525 11.17 -20.84 6.30
N ASN A 526 12.50 -20.97 6.14
CA ASN A 526 13.43 -19.90 6.46
C ASN A 526 13.17 -18.62 5.63
N LEU A 527 12.84 -18.75 4.32
CA LEU A 527 12.47 -17.61 3.50
C LEU A 527 11.17 -16.95 4.00
N ARG A 528 10.15 -17.74 4.35
CA ARG A 528 8.89 -17.22 4.91
C ARG A 528 9.12 -16.48 6.22
N ASP A 529 9.90 -17.05 7.13
CA ASP A 529 10.19 -16.47 8.44
C ASP A 529 10.99 -15.16 8.29
N SER A 530 12.02 -15.17 7.44
CA SER A 530 12.80 -13.95 7.15
C SER A 530 11.93 -12.85 6.55
N SER A 531 11.09 -13.18 5.57
CA SER A 531 10.15 -12.24 4.97
C SER A 531 9.18 -11.67 5.98
N SER A 532 8.60 -12.51 6.84
CA SER A 532 7.65 -12.10 7.85
C SER A 532 8.28 -11.12 8.84
N ARG A 533 9.52 -11.40 9.31
CA ARG A 533 10.26 -10.46 10.17
C ARG A 533 10.48 -9.12 9.49
N MET A 534 11.00 -9.10 8.26
CA MET A 534 11.21 -7.86 7.51
C MET A 534 9.92 -7.08 7.28
N VAL A 535 8.82 -7.74 6.90
CA VAL A 535 7.52 -7.08 6.72
C VAL A 535 7.01 -6.50 8.03
N ASN A 536 7.06 -7.26 9.12
CA ASN A 536 6.62 -6.79 10.44
C ASN A 536 7.44 -5.59 10.90
N THR A 537 8.76 -5.65 10.77
CA THR A 537 9.67 -4.56 11.13
C THR A 537 9.43 -3.33 10.24
N ALA A 538 9.26 -3.49 8.93
CA ALA A 538 8.90 -2.38 8.05
C ALA A 538 7.57 -1.70 8.41
N LEU A 539 6.52 -2.48 8.72
CA LEU A 539 5.23 -1.94 9.16
C LEU A 539 5.33 -1.24 10.52
N LEU A 540 6.19 -1.73 11.41
CA LEU A 540 6.52 -1.05 12.66
C LEU A 540 7.29 0.24 12.41
N VAL A 541 8.20 0.28 11.43
CA VAL A 541 8.92 1.52 11.04
C VAL A 541 7.95 2.54 10.49
N ALA A 542 7.02 2.14 9.62
CA ALA A 542 6.01 3.03 9.08
C ALA A 542 5.11 3.64 10.18
N LYS A 543 4.79 2.85 11.21
CA LYS A 543 3.93 3.29 12.31
C LYS A 543 4.66 4.00 13.43
N CYS A 544 5.88 3.60 13.76
CA CYS A 544 6.58 4.03 14.98
C CYS A 544 7.91 4.74 14.69
N GLY A 545 8.34 4.76 13.43
CA GLY A 545 9.60 5.35 13.02
C GLY A 545 9.63 6.88 13.10
N PRO A 546 10.83 7.46 13.02
CA PRO A 546 11.01 8.90 13.02
C PRO A 546 10.53 9.60 11.74
N CYS A 547 10.40 8.86 10.64
CA CYS A 547 10.05 9.43 9.35
C CYS A 547 8.67 10.10 9.37
N LYS A 548 8.64 11.38 9.02
CA LYS A 548 7.40 12.14 8.80
C LYS A 548 7.05 12.29 7.32
N ASN A 549 7.93 11.83 6.41
CA ASN A 549 7.69 11.92 4.98
C ASN A 549 6.60 10.92 4.56
N LYS A 550 5.42 11.45 4.25
CA LYS A 550 4.25 10.70 3.81
C LYS A 550 4.55 9.74 2.66
N LYS A 551 5.26 10.19 1.62
CA LYS A 551 5.59 9.36 0.45
C LYS A 551 6.45 8.15 0.85
N THR A 552 7.43 8.36 1.72
CA THR A 552 8.31 7.29 2.23
C THR A 552 7.52 6.29 3.07
N VAL A 553 6.67 6.76 3.98
CA VAL A 553 5.86 5.89 4.87
C VAL A 553 4.82 5.10 4.09
N GLU A 554 4.13 5.72 3.13
CA GLU A 554 3.16 5.04 2.25
C GLU A 554 3.86 4.01 1.35
N GLY A 555 4.96 4.40 0.70
CA GLY A 555 5.78 3.49 -0.12
C GLY A 555 6.34 2.31 0.67
N LEU A 556 6.75 2.55 1.93
CA LEU A 556 7.21 1.52 2.87
C LEU A 556 6.10 0.50 3.16
N VAL A 557 4.91 0.97 3.48
CA VAL A 557 3.76 0.10 3.81
C VAL A 557 3.32 -0.71 2.60
N ASP A 558 3.20 -0.07 1.45
CA ASP A 558 2.81 -0.73 0.20
C ASP A 558 3.82 -1.81 -0.18
N THR A 559 5.11 -1.51 -0.06
CA THR A 559 6.17 -2.47 -0.37
C THR A 559 6.22 -3.60 0.65
N ALA A 560 6.01 -3.33 1.94
CA ALA A 560 5.94 -4.37 2.98
C ALA A 560 4.78 -5.34 2.71
N ASN A 561 3.59 -4.80 2.42
CA ASN A 561 2.42 -5.60 2.05
C ASN A 561 2.66 -6.40 0.76
N LYS A 562 3.33 -5.80 -0.24
CA LYS A 562 3.73 -6.49 -1.47
C LYS A 562 4.63 -7.69 -1.17
N VAL A 563 5.68 -7.51 -0.37
CA VAL A 563 6.60 -8.61 0.01
C VAL A 563 5.84 -9.71 0.75
N GLY A 564 4.98 -9.36 1.71
CA GLY A 564 4.17 -10.32 2.47
C GLY A 564 3.26 -11.16 1.57
N LEU A 565 2.58 -10.52 0.62
CA LEU A 565 1.69 -11.18 -0.34
C LEU A 565 2.44 -12.01 -1.40
N MET A 566 3.64 -11.59 -1.80
CA MET A 566 4.44 -12.29 -2.81
C MET A 566 5.21 -13.48 -2.25
N THR A 567 5.58 -13.46 -0.98
CA THR A 567 6.34 -14.54 -0.32
C THR A 567 5.73 -15.94 -0.56
N PRO A 568 4.42 -16.18 -0.28
CA PRO A 568 3.83 -17.48 -0.57
C PRO A 568 3.84 -17.81 -2.07
N GLN A 569 3.71 -16.80 -2.94
CA GLN A 569 3.65 -16.99 -4.39
C GLN A 569 4.99 -17.46 -4.97
N VAL A 570 6.10 -16.89 -4.50
CA VAL A 570 7.46 -17.34 -4.87
C VAL A 570 7.74 -18.73 -4.35
N VAL A 571 7.28 -19.06 -3.14
CA VAL A 571 7.46 -20.42 -2.61
C VAL A 571 6.66 -21.44 -3.42
N SER A 572 5.40 -21.13 -3.75
CA SER A 572 4.56 -21.95 -4.63
C SER A 572 5.19 -22.12 -6.02
N ALA A 573 5.70 -21.06 -6.63
CA ALA A 573 6.41 -21.13 -7.91
C ALA A 573 7.70 -21.96 -7.83
N GLY A 574 8.43 -21.84 -6.72
CA GLY A 574 9.60 -22.67 -6.44
C GLY A 574 9.23 -24.14 -6.30
N LYS A 575 8.11 -24.46 -5.65
CA LYS A 575 7.60 -25.84 -5.52
C LYS A 575 7.13 -26.42 -6.86
N ILE A 576 6.48 -25.61 -7.68
CA ILE A 576 6.13 -25.96 -9.06
C ILE A 576 7.38 -26.37 -9.83
N ARG A 577 8.42 -25.53 -9.84
CA ARG A 577 9.69 -25.83 -10.53
C ARG A 577 10.45 -26.98 -9.85
N PHE A 578 10.36 -27.13 -8.54
CA PHE A 578 11.00 -28.21 -7.80
C PHE A 578 10.51 -29.59 -8.26
N HIS A 579 9.22 -29.71 -8.61
CA HIS A 579 8.64 -30.95 -9.13
C HIS A 579 8.72 -31.09 -10.66
N ASN A 580 8.63 -29.97 -11.38
CA ASN A 580 8.52 -29.95 -12.84
C ASN A 580 9.74 -29.25 -13.45
N ASP A 581 10.69 -30.04 -13.95
CA ASP A 581 11.92 -29.54 -14.58
C ASP A 581 11.69 -29.24 -16.06
N THR A 582 11.00 -28.12 -16.33
CA THR A 582 10.71 -27.64 -17.69
C THR A 582 11.11 -26.18 -17.84
N ASP A 583 11.35 -25.74 -19.07
CA ASP A 583 11.66 -24.35 -19.37
C ASP A 583 10.53 -23.41 -18.94
N ASN A 584 9.28 -23.83 -19.08
CA ASN A 584 8.11 -23.05 -18.66
C ASN A 584 8.05 -22.90 -17.13
N ALA A 585 8.29 -23.97 -16.37
CA ALA A 585 8.33 -23.91 -14.91
C ALA A 585 9.48 -23.04 -14.41
N THR A 586 10.63 -23.12 -15.09
CA THR A 586 11.81 -22.29 -14.81
C THR A 586 11.52 -20.81 -15.06
N ALA A 587 10.94 -20.47 -16.21
CA ALA A 587 10.57 -19.10 -16.54
C ALA A 587 9.54 -18.52 -15.56
N HIS A 588 8.53 -19.30 -15.17
CA HIS A 588 7.52 -18.90 -14.18
C HIS A 588 8.16 -18.58 -12.83
N PHE A 589 9.03 -19.46 -12.33
CA PHE A 589 9.75 -19.25 -11.08
C PHE A 589 10.65 -18.01 -11.13
N GLU A 590 11.46 -17.86 -12.19
CA GLU A 590 12.39 -16.74 -12.34
C GLU A 590 11.68 -15.39 -12.41
N ASN A 591 10.52 -15.31 -13.07
CA ASN A 591 9.71 -14.10 -13.13
C ASN A 591 9.27 -13.64 -11.73
N LEU A 592 8.69 -14.55 -10.93
CA LEU A 592 8.24 -14.24 -9.57
C LEU A 592 9.42 -13.99 -8.61
N ARG A 593 10.50 -14.75 -8.75
CA ARG A 593 11.74 -14.57 -7.99
C ARG A 593 12.31 -13.18 -8.19
N LYS A 594 12.41 -12.71 -9.44
CA LYS A 594 12.94 -11.39 -9.77
C LYS A 594 12.06 -10.28 -9.20
N GLU A 595 10.75 -10.36 -9.40
CA GLU A 595 9.83 -9.33 -8.87
C GLU A 595 9.87 -9.27 -7.33
N TYR A 596 10.01 -10.41 -6.66
CA TYR A 596 10.12 -10.48 -5.21
C TYR A 596 11.47 -9.94 -4.70
N ALA A 597 12.59 -10.26 -5.38
CA ALA A 597 13.89 -9.70 -5.06
C ALA A 597 13.91 -8.16 -5.21
N ASP A 598 13.30 -7.65 -6.28
CA ASP A 598 13.14 -6.20 -6.49
C ASP A 598 12.29 -5.57 -5.39
N ALA A 599 11.23 -6.25 -4.93
CA ALA A 599 10.40 -5.79 -3.82
C ALA A 599 11.15 -5.76 -2.48
N LEU A 600 12.01 -6.76 -2.20
CA LEU A 600 12.87 -6.77 -1.00
C LEU A 600 13.87 -5.62 -1.00
N ASN A 601 14.51 -5.35 -2.14
CA ASN A 601 15.45 -4.24 -2.27
C ASN A 601 14.76 -2.88 -2.07
N ARG A 602 13.57 -2.70 -2.66
CA ARG A 602 12.77 -1.49 -2.44
C ARG A 602 12.30 -1.35 -1.00
N LEU A 603 11.91 -2.47 -0.36
CA LEU A 603 11.48 -2.47 1.03
C LEU A 603 12.62 -1.96 1.91
N ARG A 604 13.83 -2.48 1.69
CA ARG A 604 15.02 -2.05 2.41
C ARG A 604 15.35 -0.58 2.16
N ALA A 605 15.28 -0.11 0.92
CA ALA A 605 15.53 1.30 0.61
C ALA A 605 14.56 2.23 1.37
N TYR A 606 13.25 1.93 1.36
CA TYR A 606 12.28 2.71 2.13
C TYR A 606 12.50 2.65 3.64
N VAL A 607 12.96 1.51 4.17
CA VAL A 607 13.31 1.38 5.60
C VAL A 607 14.53 2.23 5.93
N ASP A 608 15.58 2.17 5.11
CA ASP A 608 16.81 2.94 5.31
C ASP A 608 16.50 4.46 5.22
N ASP A 609 15.64 4.89 4.30
CA ASP A 609 15.16 6.29 4.18
C ASP A 609 14.25 6.73 5.35
N ALA A 610 13.62 5.78 6.04
CA ALA A 610 12.67 6.07 7.12
C ALA A 610 13.34 6.21 8.50
N ILE A 611 14.64 5.96 8.60
CA ILE A 611 15.39 5.94 9.88
C ILE A 611 16.46 7.03 9.86
N ASP A 612 16.76 7.57 11.03
CA ASP A 612 17.87 8.50 11.19
C ASP A 612 19.21 7.81 10.94
N ALA A 613 19.98 8.29 9.97
CA ALA A 613 21.27 7.71 9.58
C ALA A 613 22.24 7.64 10.77
N GLY A 614 22.27 8.66 11.63
CA GLY A 614 23.15 8.68 12.82
C GLY A 614 22.77 7.62 13.85
N GLU A 615 21.48 7.43 14.12
CA GLU A 615 20.97 6.34 14.96
C GLU A 615 21.24 4.97 14.34
N PHE A 616 21.05 4.82 13.03
CA PHE A 616 21.35 3.58 12.32
C PHE A 616 22.83 3.20 12.44
N VAL A 617 23.74 4.15 12.25
CA VAL A 617 25.19 3.91 12.39
C VAL A 617 25.55 3.52 13.83
N ARG A 618 25.01 4.22 14.84
CA ARG A 618 25.25 3.89 16.26
C ARG A 618 24.71 2.51 16.64
N ALA A 619 23.51 2.16 16.19
CA ALA A 619 22.92 0.84 16.45
C ALA A 619 23.72 -0.26 15.73
N SER A 620 24.16 -0.01 14.49
CA SER A 620 25.03 -0.93 13.73
C SER A 620 26.37 -1.16 14.42
N GLU A 621 27.00 -0.11 14.96
CA GLU A 621 28.22 -0.24 15.77
C GLU A 621 27.98 -1.14 17.00
N GLY A 622 26.89 -0.91 17.73
CA GLY A 622 26.51 -1.73 18.87
C GLY A 622 26.30 -3.21 18.50
N ALA A 623 25.64 -3.48 17.37
CA ALA A 623 25.44 -4.82 16.85
C ALA A 623 26.77 -5.48 16.43
N MET A 624 27.65 -4.77 15.73
CA MET A 624 28.97 -5.27 15.33
C MET A 624 29.84 -5.64 16.55
N ARG A 625 29.81 -4.84 17.62
CA ARG A 625 30.49 -5.17 18.89
C ARG A 625 29.93 -6.46 19.52
N ARG A 626 28.61 -6.63 19.53
CA ARG A 626 27.97 -7.87 20.02
C ARG A 626 28.38 -9.09 19.19
N TYR A 627 28.41 -8.97 17.86
CA TYR A 627 28.88 -10.04 16.99
C TYR A 627 30.37 -10.36 17.19
N THR A 628 31.19 -9.34 17.46
CA THR A 628 32.62 -9.53 17.79
C THR A 628 32.77 -10.38 19.04
N ASN A 629 32.05 -10.07 20.12
CA ASN A 629 32.06 -10.89 21.33
C ASN A 629 31.57 -12.32 21.06
N ARG A 630 30.56 -12.51 20.21
CA ARG A 630 30.09 -13.85 19.81
C ARG A 630 31.11 -14.61 18.96
N CYS A 631 31.97 -13.93 18.20
CA CYS A 631 33.10 -14.54 17.53
C CYS A 631 34.13 -15.04 18.55
N GLU A 632 34.46 -14.24 19.57
CA GLU A 632 35.35 -14.65 20.66
C GLU A 632 34.79 -15.88 21.39
N ASP A 633 33.50 -15.87 21.74
CA ASP A 633 32.81 -17.01 22.34
C ASP A 633 32.89 -18.25 21.44
N ALA A 634 32.67 -18.10 20.13
CA ALA A 634 32.76 -19.20 19.17
C ALA A 634 34.17 -19.79 19.04
N ILE A 635 35.20 -18.95 19.17
CA ILE A 635 36.61 -19.39 19.21
C ILE A 635 36.85 -20.20 20.49
N VAL A 636 36.40 -19.70 21.65
CA VAL A 636 36.52 -20.40 22.93
C VAL A 636 35.77 -21.75 22.90
N GLU A 637 34.59 -21.78 22.29
CA GLU A 637 33.75 -22.98 22.12
C GLU A 637 34.27 -23.96 21.05
N ASN A 638 35.30 -23.60 20.27
CA ASN A 638 35.76 -24.34 19.09
C ASN A 638 34.63 -24.62 18.08
N TYR A 639 33.82 -23.61 17.75
CA TYR A 639 32.72 -23.72 16.79
C TYR A 639 32.93 -22.82 15.56
N PRO A 640 33.70 -23.26 14.53
CA PRO A 640 34.10 -22.43 13.39
C PRO A 640 32.92 -21.85 12.59
N GLN A 641 31.84 -22.62 12.41
CA GLN A 641 30.68 -22.14 11.65
C GLN A 641 30.03 -20.93 12.32
N LYS A 642 29.88 -20.95 13.64
CA LYS A 642 29.35 -19.82 14.42
C LYS A 642 30.25 -18.59 14.31
N MET A 643 31.58 -18.75 14.23
CA MET A 643 32.50 -17.63 13.96
C MET A 643 32.26 -17.05 12.56
N VAL A 644 32.22 -17.89 11.52
CA VAL A 644 31.99 -17.46 10.13
C VAL A 644 30.65 -16.73 9.99
N ASP A 645 29.59 -17.24 10.63
CA ASP A 645 28.26 -16.64 10.60
C ASP A 645 28.27 -15.23 11.22
N ASN A 646 28.89 -15.07 12.40
CA ASN A 646 28.98 -13.77 13.08
C ASN A 646 29.87 -12.77 12.31
N THR A 647 31.02 -13.19 11.79
CA THR A 647 31.90 -12.33 10.97
C THR A 647 31.20 -11.88 9.68
N SER A 648 30.41 -12.77 9.06
CA SER A 648 29.59 -12.40 7.91
C SER A 648 28.54 -11.34 8.24
N GLN A 649 27.95 -11.36 9.45
CA GLN A 649 27.05 -10.31 9.90
C GLN A 649 27.77 -8.97 10.09
N ILE A 650 28.98 -8.98 10.65
CA ILE A 650 29.81 -7.76 10.80
C ILE A 650 30.09 -7.16 9.42
N ALA A 651 30.56 -7.97 8.45
CA ALA A 651 30.87 -7.49 7.10
C ALA A 651 29.64 -6.90 6.40
N ARG A 652 28.47 -7.51 6.55
CA ARG A 652 27.21 -6.97 6.00
C ARG A 652 26.87 -5.63 6.63
N LEU A 653 26.88 -5.54 7.96
CA LEU A 653 26.58 -4.29 8.67
C LEU A 653 27.58 -3.18 8.31
N GLY A 654 28.88 -3.49 8.23
CA GLY A 654 29.90 -2.55 7.77
C GLY A 654 29.59 -2.00 6.37
N ASN A 655 29.26 -2.88 5.42
CA ASN A 655 28.85 -2.46 4.08
C ASN A 655 27.56 -1.62 4.10
N ARG A 656 26.56 -1.95 4.95
CA ARG A 656 25.35 -1.12 5.10
C ARG A 656 25.70 0.28 5.60
N VAL A 657 26.56 0.38 6.62
CA VAL A 657 27.02 1.66 7.17
C VAL A 657 27.73 2.50 6.10
N VAL A 658 28.59 1.89 5.29
CA VAL A 658 29.26 2.58 4.17
C VAL A 658 28.25 3.11 3.16
N MET A 659 27.23 2.31 2.79
CA MET A 659 26.19 2.75 1.86
C MET A 659 25.37 3.91 2.43
N THR A 660 24.93 3.82 3.69
CA THR A 660 24.18 4.89 4.35
C THR A 660 25.01 6.18 4.45
N ALA A 661 26.29 6.07 4.80
CA ALA A 661 27.19 7.21 4.88
C ALA A 661 27.39 7.91 3.53
N ARG A 662 27.58 7.15 2.44
CA ARG A 662 27.70 7.71 1.09
C ARG A 662 26.42 8.38 0.62
N ASN A 663 25.26 7.76 0.86
CA ASN A 663 23.97 8.37 0.52
C ASN A 663 23.77 9.71 1.26
N GLU A 664 24.16 9.79 2.54
CA GLU A 664 24.07 11.03 3.32
C GLU A 664 25.05 12.10 2.81
N ALA A 665 26.25 11.70 2.38
CA ALA A 665 27.20 12.61 1.73
C ALA A 665 26.65 13.14 0.40
N GLU A 666 26.10 12.28 -0.47
CA GLU A 666 25.46 12.66 -1.73
C GLU A 666 24.27 13.60 -1.55
N ASN A 667 23.53 13.46 -0.44
CA ASN A 667 22.38 14.30 -0.10
C ASN A 667 22.78 15.65 0.56
N SER A 668 24.04 15.83 0.94
CA SER A 668 24.53 17.06 1.56
C SER A 668 25.07 18.03 0.52
N GLU A 669 24.81 19.32 0.68
CA GLU A 669 25.44 20.37 -0.13
C GLU A 669 26.74 20.92 0.52
N GLU A 670 27.13 20.44 1.70
CA GLU A 670 28.29 20.93 2.45
C GLU A 670 29.58 20.15 2.10
N PRO A 671 30.56 20.74 1.38
CA PRO A 671 31.73 19.99 0.89
C PRO A 671 32.61 19.43 2.01
N ALA A 672 32.70 20.14 3.15
CA ALA A 672 33.50 19.68 4.30
C ALA A 672 32.85 18.50 5.03
N PHE A 673 31.52 18.40 5.02
CA PHE A 673 30.80 17.24 5.52
C PHE A 673 31.01 16.05 4.57
N GLN A 674 30.78 16.23 3.27
CA GLN A 674 31.00 15.21 2.24
C GLN A 674 32.39 14.59 2.34
N GLN A 675 33.45 15.41 2.33
CA GLN A 675 34.83 14.92 2.39
C GLN A 675 35.13 14.11 3.67
N ARG A 676 34.59 14.53 4.83
CA ARG A 676 34.81 13.81 6.10
C ARG A 676 34.08 12.46 6.10
N VAL A 677 32.83 12.45 5.63
CA VAL A 677 32.01 11.24 5.61
C VAL A 677 32.53 10.25 4.58
N ASP A 678 32.86 10.69 3.36
CA ASP A 678 33.44 9.84 2.33
C ASP A 678 34.83 9.33 2.73
N GLY A 679 35.64 10.15 3.40
CA GLY A 679 36.92 9.74 3.95
C GLY A 679 36.77 8.62 4.97
N ALA A 680 35.84 8.75 5.92
CA ALA A 680 35.56 7.72 6.92
C ALA A 680 34.93 6.45 6.30
N ALA A 681 34.02 6.59 5.34
CA ALA A 681 33.41 5.47 4.63
C ALA A 681 34.44 4.71 3.78
N THR A 682 35.39 5.42 3.18
CA THR A 682 36.50 4.81 2.44
C THR A 682 37.42 4.05 3.37
N GLN A 683 37.78 4.61 4.53
CA GLN A 683 38.59 3.91 5.55
C GLN A 683 37.90 2.65 6.08
N LEU A 684 36.58 2.69 6.29
CA LEU A 684 35.81 1.52 6.73
C LEU A 684 35.68 0.46 5.64
N HIS A 685 35.60 0.87 4.37
CA HIS A 685 35.53 -0.04 3.23
C HIS A 685 36.88 -0.64 2.86
N SER A 686 37.96 0.12 3.03
CA SER A 686 39.32 -0.38 2.97
C SER A 686 39.65 -1.13 4.25
N GLY A 687 39.07 -2.33 4.41
CA GLY A 687 39.79 -3.38 5.13
C GLY A 687 41.17 -3.46 4.49
N THR A 688 42.22 -3.54 5.30
CA THR A 688 43.58 -3.60 4.76
C THR A 688 43.69 -4.80 3.80
N GLU A 689 44.57 -4.77 2.79
CA GLU A 689 44.82 -5.96 1.93
C GLU A 689 45.09 -7.21 2.80
N GLU A 690 45.66 -7.01 4.00
CA GLU A 690 45.86 -8.04 5.02
C GLU A 690 44.56 -8.63 5.60
N ASP A 691 43.48 -7.84 5.72
CA ASP A 691 42.17 -8.29 6.22
C ASP A 691 41.40 -9.10 5.16
N GLU A 692 41.47 -8.71 3.89
CA GLU A 692 40.89 -9.47 2.78
C GLU A 692 41.65 -10.79 2.57
N GLU A 693 42.99 -10.76 2.60
CA GLU A 693 43.82 -11.97 2.55
C GLU A 693 43.59 -12.89 3.77
N ALA A 694 43.46 -12.32 4.97
CA ALA A 694 43.19 -13.11 6.19
C ALA A 694 41.80 -13.76 6.15
N MET A 695 40.79 -13.04 5.64
CA MET A 695 39.43 -13.58 5.49
C MET A 695 39.36 -14.64 4.39
N GLU A 696 39.99 -14.42 3.23
CA GLU A 696 40.10 -15.44 2.18
C GLU A 696 40.85 -16.67 2.68
N GLN A 697 41.96 -16.51 3.41
CA GLN A 697 42.68 -17.63 4.00
C GLN A 697 41.84 -18.37 5.05
N LEU A 698 41.09 -17.67 5.90
CA LEU A 698 40.19 -18.30 6.88
C LEU A 698 39.06 -19.09 6.20
N VAL A 699 38.44 -18.53 5.17
CA VAL A 699 37.40 -19.20 4.38
C VAL A 699 37.98 -20.42 3.66
N LEU A 700 39.13 -20.28 3.02
CA LEU A 700 39.82 -21.36 2.33
C LEU A 700 40.21 -22.48 3.32
N ASN A 701 40.73 -22.13 4.50
CA ASN A 701 41.09 -23.09 5.54
C ASN A 701 39.85 -23.78 6.13
N ALA A 702 38.75 -23.06 6.34
CA ALA A 702 37.49 -23.65 6.80
C ALA A 702 36.87 -24.59 5.74
N GLN A 703 36.94 -24.22 4.46
CA GLN A 703 36.51 -25.08 3.34
C GLN A 703 37.38 -26.34 3.22
N ASN A 704 38.70 -26.19 3.32
CA ASN A 704 39.64 -27.31 3.32
C ASN A 704 39.43 -28.24 4.50
N LEU A 705 39.17 -27.68 5.70
CA LEU A 705 38.85 -28.45 6.88
C LEU A 705 37.52 -29.21 6.70
N MET A 706 36.47 -28.56 6.22
CA MET A 706 35.19 -29.22 5.94
C MET A 706 35.31 -30.30 4.86
N GLN A 707 36.10 -30.06 3.81
CA GLN A 707 36.35 -31.04 2.76
C GLN A 707 37.14 -32.23 3.32
N SER A 708 38.17 -31.98 4.13
CA SER A 708 38.93 -33.01 4.82
C SER A 708 38.07 -33.82 5.79
N VAL A 709 37.16 -33.17 6.54
CA VAL A 709 36.19 -33.86 7.39
C VAL A 709 35.23 -34.70 6.56
N LYS A 710 34.68 -34.19 5.45
CA LYS A 710 33.81 -34.96 4.54
C LYS A 710 34.53 -36.16 3.94
N ASP A 711 35.77 -36.00 3.52
CA ASP A 711 36.58 -37.08 2.95
C ASP A 711 36.95 -38.12 4.01
N THR A 712 37.23 -37.67 5.24
CA THR A 712 37.48 -38.55 6.39
C THR A 712 36.23 -39.33 6.79
N VAL A 713 35.06 -38.69 6.80
CA VAL A 713 33.77 -39.35 7.06
C VAL A 713 33.44 -40.35 5.96
N ARG A 714 33.60 -40.00 4.67
CA ARG A 714 33.44 -40.94 3.55
C ARG A 714 34.40 -42.12 3.64
N ALA A 715 35.66 -41.87 4.01
CA ALA A 715 36.65 -42.93 4.19
C ALA A 715 36.31 -43.83 5.40
N ALA A 716 35.78 -43.25 6.48
CA ALA A 716 35.33 -44.00 7.65
C ALA A 716 34.05 -44.82 7.36
N GLU A 717 33.11 -44.29 6.60
CA GLU A 717 31.93 -45.02 6.11
C GLU A 717 32.35 -46.16 5.17
N ALA A 718 33.27 -45.91 4.23
CA ALA A 718 33.84 -46.94 3.36
C ALA A 718 34.62 -48.02 4.15
N ALA A 719 35.26 -47.66 5.26
CA ALA A 719 35.92 -48.60 6.16
C ALA A 719 34.93 -49.41 7.03
N SER A 720 33.74 -48.85 7.30
CA SER A 720 32.69 -49.50 8.09
C SER A 720 31.87 -50.55 7.34
N ILE A 721 31.96 -50.61 6.00
CA ILE A 721 31.30 -51.63 5.18
C ILE A 721 32.34 -52.55 4.52
N LYS A 722 32.92 -53.48 5.31
CA LYS A 722 33.49 -54.75 4.82
C LYS A 722 33.92 -55.68 5.96
N ILE A 723 33.00 -56.07 6.85
CA ILE A 723 33.22 -57.22 7.73
C ILE A 723 32.03 -58.17 7.61
N ARG A 724 32.29 -59.35 7.03
CA ARG A 724 31.33 -60.46 6.93
C ARG A 724 30.91 -60.88 8.34
N THR A 725 29.60 -60.89 8.60
CA THR A 725 28.94 -61.21 9.87
C THR A 725 29.08 -62.66 10.36
N ASN A 726 29.92 -63.50 9.75
CA ASN A 726 29.99 -64.95 10.04
C ASN A 726 31.32 -65.46 10.62
N SER A 727 32.26 -64.61 11.07
CA SER A 727 33.58 -65.08 11.52
C SER A 727 33.76 -65.31 13.02
N GLY A 728 32.71 -65.25 13.84
CA GLY A 728 32.76 -65.72 15.24
C GLY A 728 33.72 -64.96 16.18
N LEU A 729 34.31 -63.83 15.76
CA LEU A 729 35.24 -63.04 16.57
C LEU A 729 34.48 -61.93 17.33
N ARG A 730 34.58 -61.93 18.67
CA ARG A 730 34.10 -60.83 19.53
C ARG A 730 35.19 -59.78 19.68
N LEU A 731 34.90 -58.55 19.24
CA LEU A 731 35.75 -57.38 19.47
C LEU A 731 35.57 -56.81 20.88
N ARG A 732 36.69 -56.45 21.52
CA ARG A 732 36.73 -55.70 22.78
C ARG A 732 37.41 -54.37 22.53
N TRP A 733 36.68 -53.27 22.69
CA TRP A 733 37.23 -51.93 22.57
C TRP A 733 38.13 -51.60 23.76
N ILE A 734 39.38 -51.21 23.49
CA ILE A 734 40.33 -50.71 24.49
C ILE A 734 40.63 -49.26 24.15
N ARG A 735 40.30 -48.35 25.07
CA ARG A 735 40.57 -46.91 24.93
C ARG A 735 42.07 -46.68 25.13
N LYS A 736 42.78 -46.19 24.12
CA LYS A 736 44.17 -45.74 24.29
C LYS A 736 44.19 -44.35 24.97
N PRO A 737 45.15 -44.08 25.87
CA PRO A 737 45.34 -42.73 26.39
C PRO A 737 45.85 -41.82 25.27
N MET A 738 45.26 -40.63 25.18
CA MET A 738 45.67 -39.58 24.24
C MET A 738 47.10 -39.16 24.55
N TRP A 739 47.98 -39.25 23.56
CA TRP A 739 49.34 -38.74 23.67
C TRP A 739 49.32 -37.22 23.77
N SER A 740 49.89 -36.69 24.85
CA SER A 740 50.46 -35.34 24.86
C SER A 740 51.72 -35.33 24.00
N ASN A 741 51.99 -34.19 23.38
CA ASN A 741 53.16 -33.85 22.55
C ASN A 741 53.08 -34.39 21.11
N TYR A 742 52.61 -33.57 20.17
CA TYR A 742 53.39 -32.53 19.48
C TYR A 742 52.46 -31.55 18.80
#